data_AF-A0A4Q5KI48-F1
#
_entry.id   AF-A0A4Q5KI48-F1
#
_cell.length_a   1.000
_cell.length_b   1.000
_cell.length_c   1.000
_cell.angle_alpha   90.00
_cell.angle_beta   90.00
_cell.angle_gamma   90.00
#
_symmetry.space_group_name_H-M   'P 1'
#
loop_
_entity.id
_entity.type
_entity.pdbx_description
1 polymer ?
#
loop_
_entity_poly.entity_id
_entity_poly.type
_entity_poly.pdbx_seq_one_letter_code
_entity_poly.pdbx_strand_id
1 'polypeptide(L)'
;MRSLSLKNYLIIVFGGLFIIGCTHLYFVIKTSSSELSQRHVKDVIELHYKLIRINIESTINQINDISEELKENPTLTFNNPSPQLRKNLINDFHQVPSLVSIYLYDSNDQGIRITYIDKLLNITPVDQSFLQSHWRYAEDNHYLHLNNHIYLSYLGNHGNHQQKIVIEISTANVFNTIDRELLNNTDVSFHIYDRMNSSFLYHSNKNIPFNDNEITSFILENKSKASKYSVDYNIQTNSFRNSNLEFITLIPNHVILKNLTPILDSLIKQIIMYSIFCFIILVYISYNLSSKINNLIENAHKIMRFEFKNQKYKKSNIKEIKKLSDSMKLISLTTDNILSQIIIISKTDNIFQLGLSVVKQIDKITNGKSKLFTINIDGEFICYEGISKINIEDKDKNKTYYKKSLENEHIVHNFNLFNDRNKINGCLQINVTPENNLSDDTLAFIERLVHIISISTRKHNLLEQQKALFTAFTQSIASAIDTKSSHTANHCQRVPELTLMLAKAAQKNQVEWKDFALSEQEWEELYLAAWLHDCGKLTTADHVIDKATKLDMFTNRIHEIRTRYEVLKRDAEITYLKSLIDGESNATLLQENYLKTIKELEEEFVFIAQSNLGDEFYHDDNVDRLHNLATRTFTRTLDKRLGLSWEETQLLSDNDKQTPSIETVLQNNSSHLIPWDLNRKTDEQFNLQPHPFKFNHGEIYNLAVQRGTLTNEERFLINDHIIQTINMLKALPYPDHLKNIPLIAGGHHEQMSGKGYPYGIPASELPITARMMAIADIFEALTASDRPYKTPKTLSESLKILAFMAKNKHIDASLFSLFLTDEVYLNYADKFLSSEQIDEVNIQELIEIAHS
;
A
#
# COMPACT_ATOMS: atom_id res chain seq x y z
N MET A 1 -14.54 -1.11 -29.50
CA MET A 1 -15.67 -1.82 -28.87
C MET A 1 -15.60 -1.58 -27.37
N ARG A 2 -16.58 -0.90 -26.76
CA ARG A 2 -16.63 -0.69 -25.30
C ARG A 2 -16.64 -2.07 -24.61
N SER A 3 -15.79 -2.28 -23.61
CA SER A 3 -15.68 -3.52 -22.86
C SER A 3 -17.05 -3.88 -22.26
N LEU A 4 -17.70 -4.91 -22.82
CA LEU A 4 -18.90 -5.48 -22.20
C LEU A 4 -18.53 -5.95 -20.78
N SER A 5 -19.39 -5.70 -19.81
CA SER A 5 -19.20 -6.23 -18.47
C SER A 5 -19.14 -7.76 -18.52
N LEU A 6 -18.31 -8.38 -17.66
CA LEU A 6 -18.19 -9.85 -17.59
C LEU A 6 -19.56 -10.52 -17.43
N LYS A 7 -20.48 -9.88 -16.68
CA LYS A 7 -21.88 -10.28 -16.56
C LYS A 7 -22.57 -10.43 -17.93
N ASN A 8 -22.47 -9.41 -18.78
CA ASN A 8 -23.13 -9.39 -20.08
C ASN A 8 -22.46 -10.39 -21.04
N TYR A 9 -21.13 -10.53 -20.98
CA TYR A 9 -20.41 -11.50 -21.81
C TYR A 9 -20.81 -12.94 -21.48
N LEU A 10 -20.85 -13.30 -20.19
CA LEU A 10 -21.28 -14.63 -19.75
C LEU A 10 -22.73 -14.91 -20.13
N ILE A 11 -23.63 -13.92 -19.99
CA ILE A 11 -25.04 -14.08 -20.39
C ILE A 11 -25.16 -14.33 -21.90
N ILE A 12 -24.40 -13.60 -22.73
CA ILE A 12 -24.44 -13.75 -24.19
C ILE A 12 -23.92 -15.12 -24.62
N VAL A 13 -22.76 -15.55 -24.10
CA VAL A 13 -22.14 -16.82 -24.50
C VAL A 13 -22.96 -18.01 -24.04
N PHE A 14 -23.33 -18.06 -22.76
CA PHE A 14 -24.10 -19.18 -22.22
C PHE A 14 -25.55 -19.16 -22.70
N GLY A 15 -26.15 -17.99 -22.88
CA GLY A 15 -27.46 -17.84 -23.50
C GLY A 15 -27.47 -18.36 -24.95
N GLY A 16 -26.43 -18.04 -25.73
CA GLY A 16 -26.27 -18.55 -27.09
C GLY A 16 -26.15 -20.07 -27.16
N LEU A 17 -25.28 -20.66 -26.32
CA LEU A 17 -25.12 -22.12 -26.24
C LEU A 17 -26.42 -22.82 -25.81
N PHE A 18 -27.16 -22.22 -24.86
CA PHE A 18 -28.42 -22.75 -24.39
C PHE A 18 -29.49 -22.77 -25.48
N ILE A 19 -29.60 -21.69 -26.27
CA ILE A 19 -30.52 -21.62 -27.41
C ILE A 19 -30.17 -22.70 -28.44
N ILE A 20 -28.89 -22.87 -28.78
CA ILE A 20 -28.44 -23.90 -29.73
C ILE A 20 -28.83 -25.31 -29.22
N GLY A 21 -28.57 -25.60 -27.95
CA GLY A 21 -28.93 -26.89 -27.33
C GLY A 21 -30.43 -27.16 -27.31
N CYS A 22 -31.26 -26.17 -26.95
CA CYS A 22 -32.71 -26.32 -26.95
C CYS A 22 -33.28 -26.52 -28.35
N THR A 23 -32.73 -25.82 -29.35
CA THR A 23 -33.14 -25.95 -30.75
C THR A 23 -32.83 -27.36 -31.26
N HIS A 24 -31.65 -27.90 -30.94
CA HIS A 24 -31.28 -29.27 -31.28
C HIS A 24 -32.20 -30.30 -30.62
N LEU A 25 -32.47 -30.15 -29.30
CA LEU A 25 -33.33 -31.06 -28.56
C LEU A 25 -34.77 -31.07 -29.11
N TYR A 26 -35.31 -29.91 -29.47
CA TYR A 26 -36.62 -29.80 -30.11
C TYR A 26 -36.68 -30.60 -31.42
N PHE A 27 -35.68 -30.46 -32.28
CA PHE A 27 -35.61 -31.21 -33.53
C PHE A 27 -35.53 -32.72 -33.30
N VAL A 28 -34.71 -33.18 -32.35
CA VAL A 28 -34.58 -34.61 -32.02
C VAL A 28 -35.91 -35.20 -31.52
N ILE A 29 -36.62 -34.49 -30.63
CA ILE A 29 -37.91 -34.95 -30.10
C ILE A 29 -38.97 -34.97 -31.20
N LYS A 30 -39.02 -33.94 -32.04
CA LYS A 30 -39.97 -33.87 -33.17
C LYS A 30 -39.78 -35.04 -34.13
N THR A 31 -38.54 -35.33 -34.53
CA THR A 31 -38.23 -36.43 -35.44
C THR A 31 -38.57 -37.78 -34.81
N SER A 32 -38.20 -37.99 -33.54
CA SER A 32 -38.48 -39.23 -32.82
C SER A 32 -39.98 -39.50 -32.63
N SER A 33 -40.75 -38.46 -32.30
CA SER A 33 -42.22 -38.57 -32.17
C SER A 33 -42.90 -38.86 -33.52
N SER A 34 -42.36 -38.33 -34.62
CA SER A 34 -42.85 -38.60 -35.97
C SER A 34 -42.61 -40.07 -36.37
N GLU A 35 -41.43 -40.61 -36.08
CA GLU A 35 -41.10 -42.02 -36.36
C GLU A 35 -41.94 -42.98 -35.51
N LEU A 36 -42.16 -42.67 -34.23
CA LEU A 36 -42.97 -43.48 -33.33
C LEU A 36 -44.43 -43.54 -33.78
N SER A 37 -44.98 -42.41 -34.24
CA SER A 37 -46.33 -42.32 -34.80
C SER A 37 -46.51 -43.24 -36.00
N GLN A 38 -45.57 -43.22 -36.96
CA GLN A 38 -45.67 -44.06 -38.17
C GLN A 38 -45.65 -45.56 -37.87
N ARG A 39 -44.87 -46.01 -36.88
CA ARG A 39 -44.87 -47.43 -36.47
C ARG A 39 -46.17 -47.82 -35.79
N HIS A 40 -46.66 -47.00 -34.87
CA HIS A 40 -47.90 -47.29 -34.14
C HIS A 40 -49.12 -47.37 -35.08
N VAL A 41 -49.19 -46.48 -36.08
CA VAL A 41 -50.22 -46.54 -37.14
C VAL A 41 -50.22 -47.88 -37.86
N LYS A 42 -49.03 -48.38 -38.23
CA LYS A 42 -48.88 -49.66 -38.95
C LYS A 42 -49.35 -50.85 -38.10
N ASP A 43 -48.96 -50.87 -36.82
CA ASP A 43 -49.28 -51.96 -35.91
C ASP A 43 -50.78 -52.04 -35.59
N VAL A 44 -51.44 -50.90 -35.39
CA VAL A 44 -52.89 -50.83 -35.14
C VAL A 44 -53.68 -51.30 -36.37
N ILE A 45 -53.26 -50.90 -37.57
CA ILE A 45 -53.89 -51.35 -38.81
C ILE A 45 -53.75 -52.88 -38.98
N GLU A 46 -52.56 -53.43 -38.73
CA GLU A 46 -52.32 -54.88 -38.86
C GLU A 46 -53.16 -55.71 -37.88
N LEU A 47 -53.37 -55.21 -36.66
CA LEU A 47 -54.18 -55.90 -35.64
C LEU A 47 -55.66 -56.00 -36.05
N HIS A 48 -56.25 -54.88 -36.47
CA HIS A 48 -57.66 -54.84 -36.90
C HIS A 48 -57.88 -55.69 -38.15
N TYR A 49 -56.92 -55.65 -39.07
CA TYR A 49 -56.89 -56.53 -40.24
C TYR A 49 -56.99 -58.01 -39.86
N LYS A 50 -56.17 -58.48 -38.91
CA LYS A 50 -56.16 -59.90 -38.49
C LYS A 50 -57.52 -60.33 -37.94
N LEU A 51 -58.16 -59.50 -37.11
CA LEU A 51 -59.45 -59.80 -36.50
C LEU A 51 -60.57 -59.96 -37.55
N ILE A 52 -60.65 -59.03 -38.50
CA ILE A 52 -61.68 -59.06 -39.56
C ILE A 52 -61.52 -60.29 -40.45
N ARG A 53 -60.29 -60.57 -40.87
CA ARG A 53 -59.98 -61.72 -41.73
C ARG A 53 -60.38 -63.05 -41.08
N ILE A 54 -60.04 -63.25 -39.81
CA ILE A 54 -60.36 -64.48 -39.07
C ILE A 54 -61.87 -64.72 -39.03
N ASN A 55 -62.65 -63.67 -38.75
CA ASN A 55 -64.11 -63.79 -38.65
C ASN A 55 -64.78 -64.18 -39.98
N ILE A 56 -64.33 -63.60 -41.10
CA ILE A 56 -64.91 -63.90 -42.41
C ILE A 56 -64.50 -65.30 -42.88
N GLU A 57 -63.22 -65.67 -42.75
CA GLU A 57 -62.75 -67.03 -43.06
C GLU A 57 -63.52 -68.09 -42.23
N SER A 58 -63.76 -67.82 -40.95
CA SER A 58 -64.56 -68.71 -40.07
C SER A 58 -66.00 -68.88 -40.57
N THR A 59 -66.65 -67.79 -40.99
CA THR A 59 -68.04 -67.81 -41.47
C THR A 59 -68.16 -68.63 -42.76
N ILE A 60 -67.21 -68.47 -43.68
CA ILE A 60 -67.19 -69.21 -44.95
C ILE A 60 -66.98 -70.71 -44.71
N ASN A 61 -66.06 -71.07 -43.81
CA ASN A 61 -65.82 -72.49 -43.48
C ASN A 61 -67.07 -73.16 -42.91
N GLN A 62 -67.75 -72.50 -41.96
CA GLN A 62 -69.00 -73.02 -41.41
C GLN A 62 -70.08 -73.25 -42.47
N ILE A 63 -70.18 -72.38 -43.47
CA ILE A 63 -71.13 -72.51 -44.58
C ILE A 63 -70.77 -73.68 -45.49
N ASN A 64 -69.49 -73.90 -45.76
CA ASN A 64 -69.03 -75.06 -46.53
C ASN A 64 -69.30 -76.36 -45.76
N ASP A 65 -69.08 -76.39 -44.44
CA ASP A 65 -69.37 -77.56 -43.60
C ASP A 65 -70.86 -77.92 -43.65
N ILE A 66 -71.75 -76.92 -43.55
CA ILE A 66 -73.21 -77.10 -43.72
C ILE A 66 -73.52 -77.68 -45.11
N SER A 67 -72.83 -77.21 -46.15
CA SER A 67 -73.04 -77.72 -47.50
C SER A 67 -72.60 -79.18 -47.66
N GLU A 68 -71.52 -79.60 -47.02
CA GLU A 68 -71.05 -80.99 -47.07
C GLU A 68 -71.98 -81.92 -46.30
N GLU A 69 -72.43 -81.53 -45.11
CA GLU A 69 -73.37 -82.32 -44.31
C GLU A 69 -74.68 -82.59 -45.07
N LEU A 70 -75.15 -81.60 -45.83
CA LEU A 70 -76.35 -81.72 -46.66
C LEU A 70 -76.15 -82.60 -47.89
N LYS A 71 -74.92 -82.74 -48.41
CA LYS A 71 -74.62 -83.66 -49.53
C LYS A 71 -74.73 -85.13 -49.12
N GLU A 72 -74.47 -85.47 -47.86
CA GLU A 72 -74.34 -86.86 -47.37
C GLU A 72 -75.67 -87.53 -46.94
N ASN A 73 -76.80 -86.83 -46.90
CA ASN A 73 -78.07 -87.35 -46.37
C ASN A 73 -79.18 -87.54 -47.44
N PRO A 74 -79.38 -88.76 -47.99
CA PRO A 74 -80.16 -88.97 -49.23
C PRO A 74 -81.68 -89.17 -49.05
N THR A 75 -82.24 -89.25 -47.83
CA THR A 75 -83.68 -89.45 -47.60
C THR A 75 -84.39 -88.18 -47.16
N LEU A 76 -84.39 -87.17 -48.02
CA LEU A 76 -85.30 -86.03 -47.93
C LEU A 76 -86.56 -86.37 -48.73
N THR A 77 -87.48 -87.13 -48.14
CA THR A 77 -88.86 -87.07 -48.64
C THR A 77 -89.34 -85.65 -48.37
N PHE A 78 -89.57 -84.88 -49.43
CA PHE A 78 -89.82 -83.42 -49.47
C PHE A 78 -90.90 -82.88 -48.51
N ASN A 79 -91.60 -83.74 -47.76
CA ASN A 79 -92.62 -83.38 -46.78
C ASN A 79 -92.21 -83.60 -45.30
N ASN A 80 -91.07 -84.23 -44.97
CA ASN A 80 -90.59 -84.33 -43.58
C ASN A 80 -89.09 -84.74 -43.44
N PRO A 81 -88.15 -83.82 -43.07
CA PRO A 81 -86.75 -84.19 -42.84
C PRO A 81 -86.58 -85.02 -41.56
N SER A 82 -85.51 -85.82 -41.47
CA SER A 82 -85.24 -86.64 -40.28
C SER A 82 -85.06 -85.76 -39.02
N PRO A 83 -85.42 -86.24 -37.81
CA PRO A 83 -85.26 -85.48 -36.57
C PRO A 83 -83.81 -85.03 -36.32
N GLN A 84 -82.83 -85.82 -36.76
CA GLN A 84 -81.40 -85.52 -36.62
C GLN A 84 -81.00 -84.35 -37.52
N LEU A 85 -81.36 -84.40 -38.80
CA LEU A 85 -81.06 -83.32 -39.76
C LEU A 85 -81.76 -82.02 -39.37
N ARG A 86 -83.00 -82.09 -38.87
CA ARG A 86 -83.71 -80.91 -38.36
C ARG A 86 -82.96 -80.26 -37.18
N LYS A 87 -82.39 -81.07 -36.27
CA LYS A 87 -81.61 -80.55 -35.14
C LYS A 87 -80.30 -79.91 -35.60
N ASN A 88 -79.62 -80.53 -36.56
CA ASN A 88 -78.38 -80.01 -37.13
C ASN A 88 -78.63 -78.69 -37.86
N LEU A 89 -79.61 -78.64 -38.76
CA LEU A 89 -80.01 -77.41 -39.44
C LEU A 89 -80.39 -76.27 -38.47
N ILE A 90 -81.11 -76.56 -37.38
CA ILE A 90 -81.42 -75.54 -36.35
C ILE A 90 -80.14 -75.01 -35.71
N ASN A 91 -79.17 -75.89 -35.42
CA ASN A 91 -77.87 -75.49 -34.88
C ASN A 91 -77.07 -74.67 -35.91
N ASP A 92 -77.11 -75.04 -37.19
CA ASP A 92 -76.42 -74.36 -38.27
C ASP A 92 -76.92 -72.92 -38.47
N PHE A 93 -78.25 -72.72 -38.53
CA PHE A 93 -78.86 -71.39 -38.56
C PHE A 93 -78.56 -70.58 -37.28
N HIS A 94 -78.28 -71.22 -36.14
CA HIS A 94 -77.87 -70.55 -34.90
C HIS A 94 -76.39 -70.17 -34.87
N GLN A 95 -75.51 -71.03 -35.41
CA GLN A 95 -74.06 -70.82 -35.40
C GLN A 95 -73.61 -69.85 -36.49
N VAL A 96 -74.38 -69.73 -37.57
CA VAL A 96 -74.06 -68.88 -38.71
C VAL A 96 -75.15 -67.80 -38.89
N PRO A 97 -75.05 -66.63 -38.20
CA PRO A 97 -76.06 -65.57 -38.28
C PRO A 97 -76.26 -64.96 -39.68
N SER A 98 -75.29 -65.16 -40.57
CA SER A 98 -75.35 -64.73 -41.97
C SER A 98 -76.16 -65.67 -42.86
N LEU A 99 -76.43 -66.91 -42.44
CA LEU A 99 -77.23 -67.88 -43.17
C LEU A 99 -78.72 -67.52 -43.13
N VAL A 100 -79.32 -67.25 -44.29
CA VAL A 100 -80.71 -66.77 -44.41
C VAL A 100 -81.66 -67.90 -44.81
N SER A 101 -81.30 -68.67 -45.84
CA SER A 101 -82.12 -69.80 -46.31
C SER A 101 -81.24 -70.90 -46.92
N ILE A 102 -81.76 -72.13 -46.95
CA ILE A 102 -81.17 -73.25 -47.68
C ILE A 102 -82.23 -73.83 -48.61
N TYR A 103 -81.92 -73.97 -49.89
CA TYR A 103 -82.81 -74.51 -50.92
C TYR A 103 -82.28 -75.86 -51.37
N LEU A 104 -83.15 -76.87 -51.44
CA LEU A 104 -82.81 -78.24 -51.81
C LEU A 104 -83.73 -78.70 -52.94
N TYR A 105 -83.16 -79.28 -54.00
CA TYR A 105 -83.87 -79.77 -55.18
C TYR A 105 -83.47 -81.21 -55.50
N ASP A 106 -84.43 -82.04 -55.95
CA ASP A 106 -84.17 -83.42 -56.43
C ASP A 106 -83.79 -83.50 -57.91
N SER A 107 -83.59 -84.74 -58.38
CA SER A 107 -83.32 -85.09 -59.77
C SER A 107 -84.45 -84.72 -60.75
N ASN A 108 -85.66 -84.44 -60.27
CA ASN A 108 -86.79 -83.97 -61.08
C ASN A 108 -86.98 -82.44 -60.97
N ASP A 109 -86.00 -81.73 -60.41
CA ASP A 109 -85.99 -80.28 -60.15
C ASP A 109 -87.17 -79.79 -59.28
N GLN A 110 -87.75 -80.65 -58.43
CA GLN A 110 -88.71 -80.24 -57.41
C GLN A 110 -87.96 -79.74 -56.18
N GLY A 111 -88.28 -78.53 -55.72
CA GLY A 111 -87.51 -77.82 -54.70
C GLY A 111 -88.25 -77.52 -53.41
N ILE A 112 -87.52 -77.48 -52.30
CA ILE A 112 -87.94 -76.90 -51.03
C ILE A 112 -86.97 -75.81 -50.58
N ARG A 113 -87.50 -74.77 -49.96
CA ARG A 113 -86.74 -73.74 -49.24
C ARG A 113 -86.92 -73.99 -47.75
N ILE A 114 -85.79 -74.05 -47.07
CA ILE A 114 -85.67 -74.14 -45.63
C ILE A 114 -85.26 -72.76 -45.11
N THR A 115 -86.04 -72.22 -44.17
CA THR A 115 -85.74 -70.98 -43.46
C THR A 115 -85.90 -71.19 -41.96
N TYR A 116 -85.18 -70.40 -41.17
CA TYR A 116 -85.31 -70.42 -39.72
C TYR A 116 -85.87 -69.07 -39.24
N ILE A 117 -87.17 -69.05 -38.94
CA ILE A 117 -87.92 -67.86 -38.55
C ILE A 117 -88.70 -68.19 -37.27
N ASP A 118 -88.72 -67.28 -36.29
CA ASP A 118 -89.40 -67.46 -35.00
C ASP A 118 -89.03 -68.75 -34.24
N LYS A 119 -87.75 -69.15 -34.32
CA LYS A 119 -87.20 -70.38 -33.71
C LYS A 119 -87.79 -71.69 -34.24
N LEU A 120 -88.48 -71.63 -35.38
CA LEU A 120 -89.04 -72.79 -36.06
C LEU A 120 -88.45 -72.89 -37.47
N LEU A 121 -88.19 -74.12 -37.90
CA LEU A 121 -87.66 -74.41 -39.23
C LEU A 121 -88.84 -74.53 -40.20
N ASN A 122 -89.01 -73.52 -41.05
CA ASN A 122 -90.07 -73.43 -42.04
C ASN A 122 -89.59 -74.02 -43.37
N ILE A 123 -90.36 -74.97 -43.91
CA ILE A 123 -90.09 -75.62 -45.18
C ILE A 123 -91.23 -75.28 -46.14
N THR A 124 -90.92 -74.55 -47.20
CA THR A 124 -91.89 -74.14 -48.23
C THR A 124 -91.48 -74.70 -49.58
N PRO A 125 -92.41 -75.22 -50.41
CA PRO A 125 -92.09 -75.63 -51.77
C PRO A 125 -91.63 -74.43 -52.60
N VAL A 126 -90.72 -74.67 -53.54
CA VAL A 126 -90.12 -73.62 -54.39
C VAL A 126 -90.27 -74.00 -55.85
N ASP A 127 -90.72 -73.03 -56.64
CA ASP A 127 -90.88 -73.20 -58.07
C ASP A 127 -89.55 -73.38 -58.79
N GLN A 128 -89.58 -74.15 -59.88
CA GLN A 128 -88.43 -74.43 -60.75
C GLN A 128 -87.79 -73.15 -61.34
N SER A 129 -88.55 -72.05 -61.45
CA SER A 129 -88.05 -70.75 -61.92
C SER A 129 -86.96 -70.16 -61.03
N PHE A 130 -87.01 -70.40 -59.72
CA PHE A 130 -85.96 -69.95 -58.79
C PHE A 130 -84.65 -70.70 -59.02
N LEU A 131 -84.72 -72.03 -59.20
CA LEU A 131 -83.55 -72.84 -59.51
C LEU A 131 -82.90 -72.36 -60.81
N GLN A 132 -83.66 -72.16 -61.89
CA GLN A 132 -83.09 -71.71 -63.17
C GLN A 132 -82.43 -70.32 -63.09
N SER A 133 -82.90 -69.44 -62.20
CA SER A 133 -82.34 -68.10 -62.04
C SER A 133 -81.16 -68.04 -61.06
N HIS A 134 -81.08 -68.96 -60.10
CA HIS A 134 -80.10 -68.94 -59.01
C HIS A 134 -79.10 -70.10 -59.04
N TRP A 135 -79.26 -71.07 -59.96
CA TRP A 135 -78.35 -72.19 -60.20
C TRP A 135 -77.45 -71.93 -61.41
N ARG A 136 -76.15 -72.19 -61.29
CA ARG A 136 -75.21 -72.15 -62.42
C ARG A 136 -74.34 -73.41 -62.44
N TYR A 137 -74.12 -73.96 -63.64
CA TYR A 137 -73.40 -75.22 -63.86
C TYR A 137 -71.88 -74.98 -63.89
N ALA A 138 -71.13 -75.43 -62.89
CA ALA A 138 -69.66 -75.55 -62.94
C ALA A 138 -69.11 -76.36 -61.76
N GLU A 139 -67.95 -77.00 -61.96
CA GLU A 139 -67.33 -78.03 -61.09
C GLU A 139 -66.68 -77.50 -59.80
N ASP A 140 -66.68 -76.19 -59.53
CA ASP A 140 -66.18 -75.58 -58.30
C ASP A 140 -67.15 -74.52 -57.77
N ASN A 141 -67.36 -74.48 -56.44
CA ASN A 141 -68.35 -73.67 -55.70
C ASN A 141 -68.53 -72.22 -56.24
N HIS A 142 -69.54 -71.99 -57.08
CA HIS A 142 -69.87 -70.66 -57.59
C HIS A 142 -71.02 -70.02 -56.81
N TYR A 143 -70.89 -68.70 -56.62
CA TYR A 143 -71.90 -67.85 -56.00
C TYR A 143 -72.60 -66.94 -57.03
N LEU A 144 -73.86 -66.62 -56.74
CA LEU A 144 -74.63 -65.55 -57.39
C LEU A 144 -74.90 -64.45 -56.37
N HIS A 145 -74.70 -63.19 -56.72
CA HIS A 145 -75.06 -62.06 -55.85
C HIS A 145 -76.30 -61.34 -56.39
N LEU A 146 -77.33 -61.23 -55.56
CA LEU A 146 -78.55 -60.48 -55.86
C LEU A 146 -79.10 -59.85 -54.57
N ASN A 147 -79.45 -58.55 -54.64
CA ASN A 147 -80.16 -57.83 -53.58
C ASN A 147 -79.54 -58.00 -52.17
N ASN A 148 -78.23 -57.78 -52.01
CA ASN A 148 -77.46 -57.93 -50.76
C ASN A 148 -77.39 -59.37 -50.19
N HIS A 149 -77.66 -60.37 -51.03
CA HIS A 149 -77.54 -61.77 -50.67
C HIS A 149 -76.59 -62.49 -51.63
N ILE A 150 -75.78 -63.39 -51.08
CA ILE A 150 -74.91 -64.32 -51.80
C ILE A 150 -75.59 -65.69 -51.78
N TYR A 151 -75.81 -66.26 -52.96
CA TYR A 151 -76.36 -67.58 -53.16
C TYR A 151 -75.25 -68.52 -53.59
N LEU A 152 -74.89 -69.50 -52.77
CA LEU A 152 -73.89 -70.52 -53.08
C LEU A 152 -74.57 -71.77 -53.62
N SER A 153 -74.13 -72.27 -54.76
CA SER A 153 -74.68 -73.48 -55.37
C SER A 153 -73.74 -74.67 -55.19
N TYR A 154 -74.29 -75.81 -54.76
CA TYR A 154 -73.56 -77.05 -54.48
C TYR A 154 -74.31 -78.26 -55.04
N LEU A 155 -73.57 -79.21 -55.63
CA LEU A 155 -74.11 -80.46 -56.13
C LEU A 155 -73.79 -81.62 -55.17
N GLY A 156 -74.80 -82.38 -54.76
CA GLY A 156 -74.65 -83.62 -53.99
C GLY A 156 -74.93 -84.83 -54.88
N ASN A 157 -73.97 -85.75 -54.97
CA ASN A 157 -74.11 -87.00 -55.73
C ASN A 157 -74.17 -88.19 -54.77
N HIS A 158 -75.28 -88.94 -54.77
CA HIS A 158 -75.42 -90.15 -53.95
C HIS A 158 -76.04 -91.29 -54.76
N GLY A 159 -75.21 -92.25 -55.17
CA GLY A 159 -75.63 -93.34 -56.06
C GLY A 159 -76.17 -92.81 -57.40
N ASN A 160 -77.38 -93.22 -57.77
CA ASN A 160 -78.06 -92.76 -59.00
C ASN A 160 -78.90 -91.47 -58.82
N HIS A 161 -78.86 -90.82 -57.65
CA HIS A 161 -79.60 -89.58 -57.39
C HIS A 161 -78.65 -88.38 -57.26
N GLN A 162 -78.96 -87.32 -58.02
CA GLN A 162 -78.30 -86.02 -57.90
C GLN A 162 -79.24 -85.04 -57.18
N GLN A 163 -78.71 -84.35 -56.17
CA GLN A 163 -79.40 -83.29 -55.46
C GLN A 163 -78.68 -81.95 -55.68
N LYS A 164 -79.45 -80.89 -55.86
CA LYS A 164 -78.94 -79.53 -56.04
C LYS A 164 -79.25 -78.71 -54.79
N ILE A 165 -78.24 -78.09 -54.21
CA ILE A 165 -78.32 -77.32 -52.97
C ILE A 165 -77.97 -75.87 -53.28
N VAL A 166 -78.80 -74.92 -52.89
CA VAL A 166 -78.47 -73.48 -52.95
C VAL A 166 -78.56 -72.89 -51.55
N ILE A 167 -77.50 -72.26 -51.07
CA ILE A 167 -77.44 -71.63 -49.74
C ILE A 167 -77.47 -70.11 -49.91
N GLU A 168 -78.42 -69.43 -49.28
CA GLU A 168 -78.59 -67.98 -49.31
C GLU A 168 -78.02 -67.32 -48.04
N ILE A 169 -77.16 -66.32 -48.22
CA ILE A 169 -76.37 -65.67 -47.16
C ILE A 169 -76.51 -64.16 -47.26
N SER A 170 -76.78 -63.48 -46.16
CA SER A 170 -76.86 -62.01 -46.11
C SER A 170 -75.48 -61.38 -45.96
N THR A 171 -75.07 -60.54 -46.91
CA THR A 171 -73.77 -59.84 -46.86
C THR A 171 -73.70 -58.84 -45.71
N ALA A 172 -74.81 -58.21 -45.34
CA ALA A 172 -74.87 -57.27 -44.22
C ALA A 172 -74.61 -57.96 -42.87
N ASN A 173 -75.14 -59.18 -42.68
CA ASN A 173 -74.96 -59.93 -41.44
C ASN A 173 -73.56 -60.53 -41.29
N VAL A 174 -72.85 -60.82 -42.39
CA VAL A 174 -71.45 -61.26 -42.37
C VAL A 174 -70.55 -60.23 -41.67
N PHE A 175 -70.85 -58.93 -41.82
CA PHE A 175 -70.03 -57.85 -41.24
C PHE A 175 -70.46 -57.39 -39.85
N ASN A 176 -71.69 -57.74 -39.42
CA ASN A 176 -72.23 -57.25 -38.15
C ASN A 176 -71.58 -57.91 -36.91
N THR A 177 -70.74 -58.93 -37.12
CA THR A 177 -69.98 -59.65 -36.08
C THR A 177 -68.58 -59.05 -35.83
N ILE A 178 -68.22 -57.94 -36.48
CA ILE A 178 -66.93 -57.23 -36.35
C ILE A 178 -67.05 -56.05 -35.37
N ASP A 179 -65.92 -55.63 -34.79
CA ASP A 179 -65.78 -54.56 -33.79
C ASP A 179 -66.64 -53.30 -34.07
N ARG A 180 -67.50 -52.96 -33.09
CA ARG A 180 -68.53 -51.90 -33.22
C ARG A 180 -67.97 -50.48 -33.24
N GLU A 181 -66.75 -50.23 -32.75
CA GLU A 181 -66.17 -48.87 -32.72
C GLU A 181 -65.69 -48.39 -34.11
N LEU A 182 -65.19 -49.28 -34.96
CA LEU A 182 -64.74 -48.92 -36.32
C LEU A 182 -65.89 -48.89 -37.34
N LEU A 183 -66.84 -49.83 -37.25
CA LEU A 183 -68.00 -49.92 -38.14
C LEU A 183 -68.94 -48.71 -38.04
N ASN A 184 -69.06 -48.14 -36.84
CA ASN A 184 -69.91 -46.96 -36.58
C ASN A 184 -69.19 -45.62 -36.87
N ASN A 185 -67.90 -45.64 -37.20
CA ASN A 185 -67.19 -44.41 -37.56
C ASN A 185 -67.51 -44.07 -39.03
N THR A 186 -68.20 -42.94 -39.23
CA THR A 186 -68.72 -42.51 -40.55
C THR A 186 -67.63 -42.28 -41.58
N ASP A 187 -66.38 -42.12 -41.14
CA ASP A 187 -65.24 -41.76 -41.98
C ASP A 187 -64.43 -42.99 -42.42
N VAL A 188 -64.81 -44.20 -42.00
CA VAL A 188 -64.21 -45.48 -42.42
C VAL A 188 -65.18 -46.26 -43.32
N SER A 189 -64.67 -46.78 -44.44
CA SER A 189 -65.48 -47.61 -45.36
C SER A 189 -64.84 -48.96 -45.62
N PHE A 190 -65.73 -49.96 -45.75
CA PHE A 190 -65.41 -51.35 -46.05
C PHE A 190 -66.12 -51.73 -47.35
N HIS A 191 -65.40 -52.41 -48.24
CA HIS A 191 -65.93 -52.84 -49.53
C HIS A 191 -65.59 -54.31 -49.78
N ILE A 192 -66.51 -55.06 -50.37
CA ILE A 192 -66.20 -56.35 -51.01
C ILE A 192 -66.23 -56.14 -52.52
N TYR A 193 -65.16 -56.51 -53.20
CA TYR A 193 -65.00 -56.47 -54.63
C TYR A 193 -64.90 -57.89 -55.21
N ASP A 194 -65.67 -58.18 -56.25
CA ASP A 194 -65.54 -59.40 -57.05
C ASP A 194 -64.62 -59.15 -58.24
N ARG A 195 -63.46 -59.80 -58.24
CA ARG A 195 -62.44 -59.64 -59.27
C ARG A 195 -62.82 -60.28 -60.60
N MET A 196 -63.67 -61.31 -60.61
CA MET A 196 -64.11 -61.97 -61.85
C MET A 196 -65.15 -61.12 -62.58
N ASN A 197 -66.12 -60.59 -61.84
CA ASN A 197 -67.23 -59.82 -62.41
C ASN A 197 -66.97 -58.31 -62.44
N SER A 198 -65.80 -57.86 -61.95
CA SER A 198 -65.42 -56.45 -61.86
C SER A 198 -66.48 -55.56 -61.20
N SER A 199 -67.11 -56.06 -60.14
CA SER A 199 -68.23 -55.38 -59.48
C SER A 199 -68.11 -55.45 -57.95
N PHE A 200 -68.58 -54.41 -57.28
CA PHE A 200 -68.64 -54.39 -55.81
C PHE A 200 -69.88 -55.14 -55.33
N LEU A 201 -69.68 -56.09 -54.41
CA LEU A 201 -70.74 -56.87 -53.80
C LEU A 201 -71.31 -56.20 -52.54
N TYR A 202 -70.50 -55.38 -51.86
CA TYR A 202 -70.90 -54.70 -50.64
C TYR A 202 -70.16 -53.38 -50.47
N HIS A 203 -70.87 -52.39 -49.93
CA HIS A 203 -70.34 -51.09 -49.51
C HIS A 203 -70.88 -50.74 -48.12
N SER A 204 -70.01 -50.53 -47.14
CA SER A 204 -70.39 -49.87 -45.88
C SER A 204 -70.05 -48.37 -45.95
N ASN A 205 -70.90 -47.54 -45.34
CA ASN A 205 -70.69 -46.10 -45.18
C ASN A 205 -70.33 -45.37 -46.50
N LYS A 206 -71.33 -45.17 -47.37
CA LYS A 206 -71.24 -44.47 -48.67
C LYS A 206 -70.82 -42.99 -48.62
N ASN A 207 -70.46 -42.45 -47.45
CA ASN A 207 -70.12 -41.04 -47.27
C ASN A 207 -68.65 -40.71 -47.58
N ILE A 208 -67.86 -41.69 -48.04
CA ILE A 208 -66.45 -41.48 -48.39
C ILE A 208 -66.34 -40.89 -49.81
N PRO A 209 -65.43 -39.92 -50.05
CA PRO A 209 -65.37 -39.15 -51.30
C PRO A 209 -64.84 -39.92 -52.54
N PHE A 210 -64.66 -41.24 -52.47
CA PHE A 210 -64.18 -42.06 -53.59
C PHE A 210 -65.34 -42.76 -54.30
N ASN A 211 -65.31 -42.77 -55.63
CA ASN A 211 -66.27 -43.53 -56.43
C ASN A 211 -65.77 -44.97 -56.69
N ASP A 212 -66.68 -45.86 -57.08
CA ASP A 212 -66.39 -47.28 -57.32
C ASP A 212 -65.26 -47.50 -58.34
N ASN A 213 -65.16 -46.65 -59.37
CA ASN A 213 -64.09 -46.74 -60.37
C ASN A 213 -62.71 -46.37 -59.79
N GLU A 214 -62.64 -45.35 -58.93
CA GLU A 214 -61.43 -44.96 -58.21
C GLU A 214 -61.00 -46.07 -57.24
N ILE A 215 -61.94 -46.66 -56.50
CA ILE A 215 -61.64 -47.78 -55.59
C ILE A 215 -61.15 -48.99 -56.39
N THR A 216 -61.76 -49.28 -57.54
CA THR A 216 -61.31 -50.35 -58.45
C THR A 216 -59.89 -50.11 -58.97
N SER A 217 -59.52 -48.86 -59.29
CA SER A 217 -58.15 -48.53 -59.68
C SER A 217 -57.15 -48.78 -58.55
N PHE A 218 -57.54 -48.56 -57.29
CA PHE A 218 -56.68 -48.84 -56.14
C PHE A 218 -56.35 -50.32 -56.00
N ILE A 219 -57.30 -51.19 -56.36
CA ILE A 219 -57.17 -52.65 -56.38
C ILE A 219 -56.19 -53.09 -57.46
N LEU A 220 -56.43 -52.67 -58.71
CA LEU A 220 -55.61 -53.09 -59.86
C LEU A 220 -54.14 -52.63 -59.71
N GLU A 221 -53.92 -51.49 -59.06
CA GLU A 221 -52.60 -50.90 -58.86
C GLU A 221 -51.94 -51.25 -57.51
N ASN A 222 -52.60 -52.05 -56.65
CA ASN A 222 -52.14 -52.34 -55.28
C ASN A 222 -51.73 -51.08 -54.49
N LYS A 223 -52.54 -50.02 -54.55
CA LYS A 223 -52.27 -48.78 -53.83
C LYS A 223 -52.50 -48.95 -52.33
N SER A 224 -51.50 -48.58 -51.53
CA SER A 224 -51.59 -48.58 -50.06
C SER A 224 -52.06 -47.25 -49.47
N LYS A 225 -52.11 -46.17 -50.27
CA LYS A 225 -52.52 -44.83 -49.86
C LYS A 225 -53.24 -44.11 -51.00
N ALA A 226 -54.25 -43.32 -50.67
CA ALA A 226 -54.88 -42.36 -51.57
C ALA A 226 -55.24 -41.08 -50.83
N SER A 227 -55.22 -39.96 -51.54
CA SER A 227 -55.54 -38.65 -50.98
C SER A 227 -56.66 -38.00 -51.77
N LYS A 228 -57.69 -37.48 -51.10
CA LYS A 228 -58.76 -36.70 -51.75
C LYS A 228 -59.29 -35.64 -50.79
N TYR A 229 -59.54 -34.44 -51.31
CA TYR A 229 -59.98 -33.26 -50.52
C TYR A 229 -59.10 -32.97 -49.28
N SER A 230 -57.78 -33.09 -49.42
CA SER A 230 -56.80 -32.83 -48.35
C SER A 230 -56.86 -33.80 -47.16
N VAL A 231 -57.54 -34.93 -47.33
CA VAL A 231 -57.50 -36.05 -46.38
C VAL A 231 -56.80 -37.22 -47.03
N ASP A 232 -55.76 -37.71 -46.36
CA ASP A 232 -55.04 -38.91 -46.74
C ASP A 232 -55.71 -40.14 -46.12
N TYR A 233 -55.96 -41.15 -46.95
CA TYR A 233 -56.52 -42.43 -46.57
C TYR A 233 -55.48 -43.53 -46.78
N ASN A 234 -55.37 -44.43 -45.81
CA ASN A 234 -54.68 -45.70 -46.01
C ASN A 234 -55.66 -46.71 -46.59
N ILE A 235 -55.22 -47.39 -47.65
CA ILE A 235 -55.99 -48.40 -48.35
C ILE A 235 -55.33 -49.75 -48.07
N GLN A 236 -56.15 -50.74 -47.73
CA GLN A 236 -55.70 -52.13 -47.67
C GLN A 236 -56.64 -53.01 -48.48
N THR A 237 -56.06 -53.84 -49.36
CA THR A 237 -56.75 -54.82 -50.18
C THR A 237 -56.32 -56.22 -49.74
N ASN A 238 -57.26 -57.14 -49.61
CA ASN A 238 -56.98 -58.52 -49.21
C ASN A 238 -57.83 -59.50 -50.01
N SER A 239 -57.22 -60.50 -50.62
CA SER A 239 -57.94 -61.59 -51.28
C SER A 239 -58.36 -62.66 -50.28
N PHE A 240 -59.55 -63.22 -50.49
CA PHE A 240 -60.03 -64.38 -49.74
C PHE A 240 -59.38 -65.67 -50.30
N ARG A 241 -59.01 -66.61 -49.43
CA ARG A 241 -58.45 -67.91 -49.87
C ARG A 241 -59.52 -68.70 -50.64
N ASN A 242 -59.15 -69.25 -51.80
CA ASN A 242 -60.00 -70.05 -52.69
C ASN A 242 -61.28 -69.35 -53.23
N SER A 243 -61.30 -68.00 -53.32
CA SER A 243 -62.37 -67.28 -54.02
C SER A 243 -61.86 -66.03 -54.75
N ASN A 244 -62.65 -65.51 -55.69
CA ASN A 244 -62.32 -64.29 -56.47
C ASN A 244 -62.71 -62.98 -55.77
N LEU A 245 -62.96 -63.05 -54.47
CA LEU A 245 -63.38 -61.91 -53.66
C LEU A 245 -62.17 -61.19 -53.07
N GLU A 246 -62.24 -59.87 -53.04
CA GLU A 246 -61.28 -59.00 -52.37
C GLU A 246 -61.98 -58.06 -51.39
N PHE A 247 -61.42 -57.93 -50.19
CA PHE A 247 -61.89 -57.04 -49.14
C PHE A 247 -61.01 -55.78 -49.07
N ILE A 248 -61.66 -54.62 -49.04
CA ILE A 248 -61.00 -53.32 -49.09
C ILE A 248 -61.42 -52.49 -47.90
N THR A 249 -60.43 -51.90 -47.23
CA THR A 249 -60.67 -50.94 -46.15
C THR A 249 -60.02 -49.60 -46.48
N LEU A 250 -60.77 -48.51 -46.32
CA LEU A 250 -60.28 -47.13 -46.42
C LEU A 250 -60.36 -46.45 -45.05
N ILE A 251 -59.21 -46.08 -44.47
CA ILE A 251 -59.13 -45.42 -43.15
C ILE A 251 -58.40 -44.06 -43.29
N PRO A 252 -59.02 -42.93 -42.92
CA PRO A 252 -58.36 -41.63 -42.98
C PRO A 252 -57.33 -41.41 -41.87
N ASN A 253 -56.24 -40.72 -42.19
CA ASN A 253 -55.10 -40.47 -41.30
C ASN A 253 -55.48 -39.71 -40.01
N HIS A 254 -56.48 -38.83 -40.05
CA HIS A 254 -56.86 -38.03 -38.87
C HIS A 254 -57.56 -38.86 -37.78
N VAL A 255 -58.30 -39.92 -38.15
CA VAL A 255 -58.87 -40.89 -37.18
C VAL A 255 -57.75 -41.60 -36.44
N ILE A 256 -56.63 -41.85 -37.12
CA ILE A 256 -55.45 -42.50 -36.56
C ILE A 256 -54.63 -41.53 -35.68
N LEU A 257 -54.61 -40.23 -36.00
CA LEU A 257 -53.78 -39.21 -35.33
C LEU A 257 -54.46 -38.51 -34.12
N LYS A 258 -55.74 -38.76 -33.86
CA LYS A 258 -56.57 -38.03 -32.89
C LYS A 258 -55.99 -37.98 -31.46
N ASN A 259 -55.19 -38.98 -31.06
CA ASN A 259 -54.61 -39.06 -29.71
C ASN A 259 -53.17 -38.51 -29.59
N LEU A 260 -52.53 -38.08 -30.70
CA LEU A 260 -51.11 -37.69 -30.72
C LEU A 260 -50.87 -36.17 -30.61
N THR A 261 -51.78 -35.35 -31.13
CA THR A 261 -51.70 -33.89 -31.07
C THR A 261 -51.64 -33.32 -29.65
N PRO A 262 -52.44 -33.77 -28.65
CA PRO A 262 -52.34 -33.21 -27.29
C PRO A 262 -51.02 -33.55 -26.59
N ILE A 263 -50.34 -34.64 -26.97
CA ILE A 263 -49.05 -35.03 -26.38
C ILE A 263 -47.94 -34.09 -26.85
N LEU A 264 -47.93 -33.75 -28.14
CA LEU A 264 -46.96 -32.81 -28.73
C LEU A 264 -47.05 -31.41 -28.10
N ASP A 265 -48.26 -30.90 -27.89
CA ASP A 265 -48.47 -29.59 -27.26
C ASP A 265 -48.00 -29.55 -25.79
N SER A 266 -48.17 -30.65 -25.06
CA SER A 266 -47.70 -30.77 -23.67
C SER A 266 -46.17 -30.71 -23.59
N LEU A 267 -45.48 -31.39 -24.51
CA LEU A 267 -44.01 -31.40 -24.56
C LEU A 267 -43.42 -30.03 -24.89
N ILE A 268 -44.03 -29.29 -25.83
CA ILE A 268 -43.56 -27.94 -26.19
C ILE A 268 -43.64 -27.00 -24.98
N LYS A 269 -44.74 -27.05 -24.21
CA LYS A 269 -44.89 -26.25 -22.98
C LYS A 269 -43.81 -26.56 -21.95
N GLN A 270 -43.47 -27.84 -21.77
CA GLN A 270 -42.42 -28.25 -20.84
C GLN A 270 -41.03 -27.74 -21.26
N ILE A 271 -40.69 -27.82 -22.55
CA ILE A 271 -39.40 -27.32 -23.07
C ILE A 271 -39.25 -25.80 -22.84
N ILE A 272 -40.31 -25.03 -23.09
CA ILE A 272 -40.31 -23.57 -22.85
C ILE A 272 -40.13 -23.28 -21.35
N MET A 273 -40.83 -24.00 -20.48
CA MET A 273 -40.73 -23.83 -19.04
C MET A 273 -39.30 -24.10 -18.52
N TYR A 274 -38.69 -25.22 -18.93
CA TYR A 274 -37.30 -25.54 -18.56
C TYR A 274 -36.31 -24.53 -19.13
N SER A 275 -36.58 -23.98 -20.31
CA SER A 275 -35.75 -22.94 -20.93
C SER A 275 -35.73 -21.65 -20.11
N ILE A 276 -36.88 -21.20 -19.65
CA ILE A 276 -37.00 -20.02 -18.79
C ILE A 276 -36.30 -20.26 -17.45
N PHE A 277 -36.46 -21.46 -16.86
CA PHE A 277 -35.83 -21.81 -15.59
C PHE A 277 -34.29 -21.81 -15.68
N CYS A 278 -33.73 -22.44 -16.72
CA CYS A 278 -32.28 -22.42 -16.98
C CYS A 278 -31.74 -21.00 -17.20
N PHE A 279 -32.49 -20.15 -17.91
CA PHE A 279 -32.09 -18.76 -18.11
C PHE A 279 -32.00 -17.98 -16.80
N ILE A 280 -32.97 -18.15 -15.89
CA ILE A 280 -32.96 -17.51 -14.58
C ILE A 280 -31.73 -17.94 -13.76
N ILE A 281 -31.41 -19.24 -13.76
CA ILE A 281 -30.21 -19.78 -13.09
C ILE A 281 -28.93 -19.17 -13.67
N LEU A 282 -28.82 -19.08 -15.00
CA LEU A 282 -27.66 -18.50 -15.67
C LEU A 282 -27.47 -17.02 -15.29
N VAL A 283 -28.54 -16.23 -15.26
CA VAL A 283 -28.50 -14.82 -14.83
C VAL A 283 -28.05 -14.71 -13.38
N TYR A 284 -28.54 -15.58 -12.50
CA TYR A 284 -28.15 -15.61 -11.09
C TYR A 284 -26.67 -15.95 -10.89
N ILE A 285 -26.16 -17.00 -11.53
CA ILE A 285 -24.75 -17.40 -11.46
C ILE A 285 -23.84 -16.28 -12.00
N SER A 286 -24.18 -15.72 -13.16
CA SER A 286 -23.43 -14.63 -13.79
C SER A 286 -23.34 -13.39 -12.89
N TYR A 287 -24.45 -13.02 -12.23
CA TYR A 287 -24.48 -11.91 -11.28
C TYR A 287 -23.59 -12.17 -10.06
N ASN A 288 -23.70 -13.35 -9.44
CA ASN A 288 -22.93 -13.71 -8.24
C ASN A 288 -21.41 -13.74 -8.53
N LEU A 289 -21.00 -14.25 -9.70
CA LEU A 289 -19.60 -14.28 -10.11
C LEU A 289 -19.05 -12.87 -10.37
N SER A 290 -19.79 -12.06 -11.15
CA SER A 290 -19.36 -10.70 -11.52
C SER A 290 -19.22 -9.80 -10.30
N SER A 291 -20.14 -9.88 -9.33
CA SER A 291 -20.07 -9.05 -8.11
C SER A 291 -18.82 -9.33 -7.28
N LYS A 292 -18.42 -10.60 -7.16
CA LYS A 292 -17.23 -11.01 -6.40
C LYS A 292 -15.93 -10.56 -7.08
N ILE A 293 -15.85 -10.68 -8.40
CA ILE A 293 -14.68 -10.23 -9.19
C ILE A 293 -14.57 -8.71 -9.15
N ASN A 294 -15.67 -7.97 -9.29
CA ASN A 294 -15.64 -6.51 -9.20
C ASN A 294 -15.16 -6.02 -7.83
N ASN A 295 -15.54 -6.69 -6.74
CA ASN A 295 -15.03 -6.37 -5.40
C ASN A 295 -13.52 -6.64 -5.28
N LEU A 296 -13.01 -7.71 -5.91
CA LEU A 296 -11.56 -7.94 -5.99
C LEU A 296 -10.86 -6.83 -6.78
N ILE A 297 -11.40 -6.43 -7.94
CA ILE A 297 -10.84 -5.32 -8.73
C ILE A 297 -10.83 -4.01 -7.92
N GLU A 298 -11.90 -3.72 -7.18
CA GLU A 298 -11.98 -2.52 -6.33
C GLU A 298 -10.93 -2.57 -5.21
N ASN A 299 -10.76 -3.71 -4.53
CA ASN A 299 -9.71 -3.87 -3.54
C ASN A 299 -8.31 -3.76 -4.17
N ALA A 300 -8.11 -4.22 -5.41
CA ALA A 300 -6.82 -4.11 -6.11
C ALA A 300 -6.50 -2.64 -6.40
N HIS A 301 -7.50 -1.88 -6.85
CA HIS A 301 -7.37 -0.45 -7.08
C HIS A 301 -7.06 0.31 -5.77
N LYS A 302 -7.68 -0.09 -4.65
CA LYS A 302 -7.36 0.47 -3.32
C LYS A 302 -5.91 0.20 -2.91
N ILE A 303 -5.42 -1.03 -3.08
CA ILE A 303 -4.01 -1.38 -2.83
C ILE A 303 -3.08 -0.53 -3.71
N MET A 304 -3.39 -0.37 -5.00
CA MET A 304 -2.60 0.43 -5.94
C MET A 304 -2.58 1.93 -5.59
N ARG A 305 -3.61 2.43 -4.90
CA ARG A 305 -3.71 3.79 -4.36
C ARG A 305 -3.17 3.93 -2.93
N PHE A 306 -2.57 2.87 -2.37
CA PHE A 306 -2.10 2.83 -0.99
C PHE A 306 -3.20 3.04 0.08
N GLU A 307 -4.44 2.68 -0.24
CA GLU A 307 -5.60 2.73 0.67
C GLU A 307 -5.85 1.36 1.32
N PHE A 308 -5.17 1.09 2.44
CA PHE A 308 -5.21 -0.22 3.10
C PHE A 308 -6.27 -0.34 4.20
N LYS A 309 -6.74 0.78 4.75
CA LYS A 309 -7.79 0.80 5.78
C LYS A 309 -9.17 0.53 5.17
N ASN A 310 -9.96 -0.35 5.80
CA ASN A 310 -11.35 -0.71 5.44
C ASN A 310 -11.58 -1.57 4.18
N GLN A 311 -10.62 -2.42 3.78
CA GLN A 311 -10.86 -3.39 2.71
C GLN A 311 -11.84 -4.50 3.13
N LYS A 312 -12.89 -4.74 2.34
CA LYS A 312 -13.92 -5.76 2.61
C LYS A 312 -13.71 -6.98 1.71
N TYR A 313 -13.11 -8.02 2.27
CA TYR A 313 -12.95 -9.31 1.59
C TYR A 313 -14.22 -10.15 1.76
N LYS A 314 -14.99 -10.31 0.68
CA LYS A 314 -16.18 -11.16 0.67
C LYS A 314 -15.77 -12.62 0.48
N LYS A 315 -16.29 -13.52 1.33
CA LYS A 315 -16.05 -14.97 1.18
C LYS A 315 -16.60 -15.47 -0.15
N SER A 316 -15.79 -16.24 -0.88
CA SER A 316 -16.21 -16.93 -2.10
C SER A 316 -16.07 -18.44 -1.93
N ASN A 317 -17.06 -19.20 -2.40
CA ASN A 317 -16.99 -20.66 -2.46
C ASN A 317 -16.20 -21.14 -3.69
N ILE A 318 -15.85 -20.22 -4.61
CA ILE A 318 -15.02 -20.51 -5.78
C ILE A 318 -13.56 -20.47 -5.32
N LYS A 319 -12.86 -21.60 -5.46
CA LYS A 319 -11.51 -21.81 -4.92
C LYS A 319 -10.52 -20.78 -5.43
N GLU A 320 -10.58 -20.42 -6.71
CA GLU A 320 -9.71 -19.47 -7.38
C GLU A 320 -9.92 -18.05 -6.85
N ILE A 321 -11.19 -17.62 -6.75
CA ILE A 321 -11.57 -16.30 -6.20
C ILE A 321 -11.20 -16.19 -4.73
N LYS A 322 -11.37 -17.28 -3.97
CA LYS A 322 -10.96 -17.34 -2.56
C LYS A 322 -9.45 -17.18 -2.42
N LYS A 323 -8.66 -18.00 -3.14
CA LYS A 323 -7.20 -17.89 -3.14
C LYS A 323 -6.72 -16.49 -3.52
N LEU A 324 -7.28 -15.90 -4.58
CA LEU A 324 -6.92 -14.55 -5.00
C LEU A 324 -7.28 -13.50 -3.95
N SER A 325 -8.45 -13.61 -3.31
CA SER A 325 -8.84 -12.74 -2.20
C SER A 325 -7.89 -12.85 -1.01
N ASP A 326 -7.47 -14.05 -0.66
CA ASP A 326 -6.54 -14.31 0.44
C ASP A 326 -5.14 -13.76 0.12
N SER A 327 -4.65 -13.95 -1.11
CA SER A 327 -3.38 -13.37 -1.59
C SER A 327 -3.41 -11.84 -1.60
N MET A 328 -4.50 -11.22 -2.07
CA MET A 328 -4.65 -9.76 -2.05
C MET A 328 -4.71 -9.21 -0.63
N LYS A 329 -5.36 -9.93 0.29
CA LYS A 329 -5.38 -9.57 1.71
C LYS A 329 -3.99 -9.59 2.31
N LEU A 330 -3.21 -10.62 2.01
CA LEU A 330 -1.82 -10.70 2.45
C LEU A 330 -0.99 -9.53 1.89
N ILE A 331 -1.06 -9.26 0.58
CA ILE A 331 -0.35 -8.13 -0.05
C ILE A 331 -0.73 -6.79 0.57
N SER A 332 -2.02 -6.56 0.82
CA SER A 332 -2.51 -5.33 1.45
C SER A 332 -1.92 -5.14 2.84
N LEU A 333 -1.98 -6.18 3.69
CA LEU A 333 -1.46 -6.13 5.05
C LEU A 333 0.06 -5.97 5.07
N THR A 334 0.77 -6.71 4.23
CA THR A 334 2.23 -6.64 4.14
C THR A 334 2.69 -5.27 3.68
N THR A 335 2.05 -4.69 2.65
CA THR A 335 2.42 -3.35 2.15
C THR A 335 2.11 -2.25 3.17
N ASP A 336 0.95 -2.29 3.83
CA ASP A 336 0.58 -1.34 4.89
C ASP A 336 1.55 -1.39 6.07
N ASN A 337 1.95 -2.60 6.48
CA ASN A 337 2.95 -2.80 7.53
C ASN A 337 4.31 -2.24 7.10
N ILE A 338 4.81 -2.55 5.89
CA ILE A 338 6.09 -2.01 5.38
C ILE A 338 6.06 -0.48 5.39
N LEU A 339 5.00 0.15 4.87
CA LEU A 339 4.90 1.61 4.81
C LEU A 339 4.83 2.24 6.19
N SER A 340 4.06 1.64 7.10
CA SER A 340 4.02 2.06 8.49
C SER A 340 5.41 1.96 9.14
N GLN A 341 6.18 0.92 8.84
CA GLN A 341 7.55 0.78 9.32
C GLN A 341 8.49 1.83 8.73
N ILE A 342 8.42 2.10 7.44
CA ILE A 342 9.22 3.17 6.81
C ILE A 342 8.95 4.51 7.51
N ILE A 343 7.68 4.81 7.84
CA ILE A 343 7.29 6.04 8.55
C ILE A 343 7.84 6.05 9.99
N ILE A 344 7.79 4.93 10.71
CA ILE A 344 8.37 4.82 12.06
C ILE A 344 9.88 5.00 11.98
N ILE A 345 10.57 4.30 11.08
CA ILE A 345 12.00 4.40 10.81
C ILE A 345 12.40 5.85 10.48
N SER A 346 11.60 6.55 9.66
CA SER A 346 11.91 7.92 9.26
C SER A 346 11.69 8.94 10.37
N LYS A 347 10.87 8.62 11.38
CA LYS A 347 10.53 9.53 12.48
C LYS A 347 11.30 9.26 13.77
N THR A 348 11.86 8.06 13.91
CA THR A 348 12.49 7.64 15.16
C THR A 348 13.97 7.97 15.09
N ASP A 349 14.39 8.99 15.83
CA ASP A 349 15.81 9.33 15.98
C ASP A 349 16.53 8.33 16.89
N ASN A 350 15.79 7.49 17.63
CA ASN A 350 16.35 6.51 18.56
C ASN A 350 16.33 5.07 17.99
N ILE A 351 17.52 4.54 17.73
CA ILE A 351 17.74 3.16 17.24
C ILE A 351 17.06 2.09 18.11
N PHE A 352 16.93 2.34 19.41
CA PHE A 352 16.33 1.43 20.38
C PHE A 352 14.81 1.33 20.19
N GLN A 353 14.14 2.47 20.04
CA GLN A 353 12.71 2.50 19.76
C GLN A 353 12.38 1.85 18.41
N LEU A 354 13.28 1.98 17.43
CA LEU A 354 13.18 1.30 16.16
C LEU A 354 13.30 -0.22 16.35
N GLY A 355 14.35 -0.69 17.05
CA GLY A 355 14.56 -2.12 17.34
C GLY A 355 13.36 -2.76 18.05
N LEU A 356 12.83 -2.12 19.10
CA LEU A 356 11.65 -2.59 19.84
C LEU A 356 10.39 -2.66 19.00
N SER A 357 10.15 -1.66 18.15
CA SER A 357 8.97 -1.61 17.28
C SER A 357 8.97 -2.77 16.28
N VAL A 358 10.14 -3.13 15.78
CA VAL A 358 10.30 -4.25 14.84
C VAL A 358 10.17 -5.60 15.53
N VAL A 359 10.79 -5.79 16.69
CA VAL A 359 10.63 -7.01 17.51
C VAL A 359 9.14 -7.27 17.78
N LYS A 360 8.40 -6.26 18.25
CA LYS A 360 6.95 -6.38 18.49
C LYS A 360 6.13 -6.74 17.26
N GLN A 361 6.55 -6.32 16.06
CA GLN A 361 5.87 -6.69 14.81
C GLN A 361 6.19 -8.10 14.37
N ILE A 362 7.45 -8.52 14.46
CA ILE A 362 7.87 -9.87 14.13
C ILE A 362 7.14 -10.86 15.06
N ASP A 363 6.97 -10.53 16.34
CA ASP A 363 6.18 -11.32 17.29
C ASP A 363 4.72 -11.46 16.84
N LYS A 364 4.10 -10.40 16.33
CA LYS A 364 2.72 -10.45 15.79
C LYS A 364 2.59 -11.30 14.52
N ILE A 365 3.64 -11.36 13.69
CA ILE A 365 3.63 -12.10 12.43
C ILE A 365 3.91 -13.58 12.67
N THR A 366 4.82 -13.87 13.60
CA THR A 366 5.31 -15.23 13.85
C THR A 366 4.59 -15.95 14.98
N ASN A 367 3.76 -15.24 15.76
CA ASN A 367 3.25 -15.70 17.07
C ASN A 367 4.37 -16.23 18.00
N GLY A 368 5.61 -15.80 17.75
CA GLY A 368 6.80 -16.18 18.50
C GLY A 368 7.23 -15.11 19.49
N LYS A 369 8.34 -15.38 20.18
CA LYS A 369 9.07 -14.38 20.97
C LYS A 369 10.40 -14.07 20.29
N SER A 370 10.56 -12.84 19.86
CA SER A 370 11.74 -12.37 19.14
C SER A 370 12.64 -11.54 20.06
N LYS A 371 13.94 -11.57 19.80
CA LYS A 371 14.95 -10.77 20.50
C LYS A 371 15.95 -10.23 19.50
N LEU A 372 16.27 -8.95 19.60
CA LEU A 372 17.29 -8.31 18.78
C LEU A 372 18.57 -8.11 19.61
N PHE A 373 19.71 -8.49 19.04
CA PHE A 373 21.03 -8.41 19.63
C PHE A 373 21.94 -7.51 18.79
N THR A 374 22.80 -6.73 19.45
CA THR A 374 23.84 -5.89 18.82
C THR A 374 25.21 -6.23 19.35
N ILE A 375 26.24 -5.85 18.61
CA ILE A 375 27.62 -6.01 19.03
C ILE A 375 28.09 -4.78 19.81
N ASN A 376 28.60 -4.99 21.02
CA ASN A 376 29.26 -3.96 21.83
C ASN A 376 30.70 -3.69 21.36
N ILE A 377 31.36 -2.66 21.89
CA ILE A 377 32.76 -2.29 21.64
C ILE A 377 33.71 -3.48 21.85
N ASP A 378 33.42 -4.35 22.83
CA ASP A 378 34.19 -5.57 23.13
C ASP A 378 33.92 -6.76 22.19
N GLY A 379 33.05 -6.58 21.17
CA GLY A 379 32.70 -7.63 20.21
C GLY A 379 31.63 -8.62 20.68
N GLU A 380 31.06 -8.43 21.87
CA GLU A 380 30.03 -9.30 22.43
C GLU A 380 28.61 -8.93 21.94
N PHE A 381 27.76 -9.93 21.69
CA PHE A 381 26.36 -9.70 21.36
C PHE A 381 25.52 -9.47 22.63
N ILE A 382 24.98 -8.27 22.79
CA ILE A 382 24.12 -7.86 23.90
C ILE A 382 22.70 -7.67 23.38
N CYS A 383 21.72 -8.16 24.15
CA CYS A 383 20.30 -7.96 23.80
C CYS A 383 19.86 -6.54 24.09
N TYR A 384 19.09 -5.94 23.18
CA TYR A 384 18.51 -4.62 23.42
C TYR A 384 17.61 -4.58 24.67
N GLU A 385 16.90 -5.67 25.01
CA GLU A 385 15.98 -5.73 26.16
C GLU A 385 16.61 -6.20 27.49
N GLY A 386 17.93 -6.45 27.57
CA GLY A 386 18.60 -6.82 28.82
C GLY A 386 19.93 -7.60 28.68
N ILE A 387 20.39 -8.23 29.78
CA ILE A 387 21.73 -8.85 29.92
C ILE A 387 21.87 -10.20 29.17
N SER A 388 20.88 -10.64 28.39
CA SER A 388 21.01 -11.90 27.64
C SER A 388 22.04 -11.75 26.52
N LYS A 389 23.05 -12.63 26.51
CA LYS A 389 24.07 -12.74 25.45
C LYS A 389 23.76 -13.91 24.51
N ILE A 390 24.17 -13.80 23.25
CA ILE A 390 24.14 -14.88 22.27
C ILE A 390 25.54 -15.11 21.71
N ASN A 391 25.90 -16.38 21.41
CA ASN A 391 27.15 -16.70 20.73
C ASN A 391 26.84 -17.32 19.36
N ILE A 392 27.39 -16.73 18.30
CA ILE A 392 27.25 -17.19 16.92
C ILE A 392 28.47 -18.03 16.56
N GLU A 393 28.24 -19.32 16.30
CA GLU A 393 29.29 -20.27 15.88
C GLU A 393 29.94 -19.84 14.56
N ASP A 394 31.25 -20.09 14.39
CA ASP A 394 32.00 -19.66 13.20
C ASP A 394 31.40 -20.13 11.88
N LYS A 395 30.78 -21.33 11.87
CA LYS A 395 30.12 -21.91 10.69
C LYS A 395 28.86 -21.15 10.24
N ASP A 396 28.25 -20.37 11.14
CA ASP A 396 26.99 -19.66 10.91
C ASP A 396 27.21 -18.14 10.73
N LYS A 397 28.43 -17.64 10.92
CA LYS A 397 28.77 -16.22 10.80
C LYS A 397 28.54 -15.64 9.40
N ASN A 398 28.67 -16.45 8.35
CA ASN A 398 28.51 -15.99 6.96
C ASN A 398 27.08 -16.18 6.41
N LYS A 399 26.16 -16.72 7.21
CA LYS A 399 24.77 -16.97 6.77
C LYS A 399 23.88 -15.79 7.14
N THR A 400 23.00 -15.35 6.23
CA THR A 400 21.90 -14.41 6.55
C THR A 400 20.86 -15.02 7.45
N TYR A 401 20.59 -16.31 7.29
CA TYR A 401 19.61 -17.03 8.09
C TYR A 401 20.11 -18.45 8.44
N TYR A 402 19.87 -18.87 9.68
CA TYR A 402 20.07 -20.26 10.11
C TYR A 402 19.07 -20.64 11.22
N LYS A 403 18.76 -21.94 11.28
CA LYS A 403 17.86 -22.50 12.29
C LYS A 403 18.62 -23.38 13.28
N LYS A 404 18.26 -23.31 14.56
CA LYS A 404 18.73 -24.21 15.62
C LYS A 404 17.51 -24.84 16.30
N SER A 405 17.50 -26.16 16.43
CA SER A 405 16.51 -26.86 17.28
C SER A 405 17.10 -27.01 18.67
N LEU A 406 16.37 -26.56 19.69
CA LEU A 406 16.74 -26.74 21.09
C LEU A 406 16.03 -28.00 21.65
N GLU A 407 16.62 -28.62 22.67
CA GLU A 407 16.12 -29.85 23.31
C GLU A 407 14.71 -29.73 23.90
N ASN A 408 14.19 -28.51 24.07
CA ASN A 408 12.87 -28.21 24.67
C ASN A 408 11.75 -27.94 23.64
N GLU A 409 11.73 -28.65 22.51
CA GLU A 409 10.68 -28.54 21.47
C GLU A 409 10.48 -27.12 20.88
N HIS A 410 11.47 -26.23 20.96
CA HIS A 410 11.40 -24.91 20.32
C HIS A 410 12.37 -24.81 19.13
N ILE A 411 11.89 -24.22 18.04
CA ILE A 411 12.71 -23.89 16.85
C ILE A 411 13.15 -22.44 16.98
N VAL A 412 14.46 -22.22 16.90
CA VAL A 412 15.07 -20.89 16.93
C VAL A 412 15.51 -20.52 15.52
N HIS A 413 14.90 -19.46 14.98
CA HIS A 413 15.29 -18.85 13.72
C HIS A 413 16.21 -17.67 14.03
N ASN A 414 17.42 -17.66 13.48
CA ASN A 414 18.38 -16.58 13.65
C ASN A 414 18.62 -15.88 12.32
N PHE A 415 18.56 -14.56 12.32
CA PHE A 415 18.84 -13.70 11.19
C PHE A 415 20.01 -12.78 11.53
N ASN A 416 21.14 -12.96 10.86
CA ASN A 416 22.31 -12.13 11.09
C ASN A 416 22.14 -10.78 10.39
N LEU A 417 22.38 -9.70 11.12
CA LEU A 417 22.46 -8.36 10.55
C LEU A 417 23.89 -8.13 10.08
N PHE A 418 24.07 -7.79 8.81
CA PHE A 418 25.36 -7.50 8.21
C PHE A 418 25.51 -6.02 7.89
N ASN A 419 26.72 -5.49 8.04
CA ASN A 419 27.10 -4.18 7.53
C ASN A 419 27.56 -4.24 6.06
N ASP A 420 27.81 -3.08 5.44
CA ASP A 420 28.23 -2.95 4.04
C ASP A 420 29.55 -3.66 3.69
N ARG A 421 30.32 -4.09 4.70
CA ARG A 421 31.56 -4.87 4.55
C ARG A 421 31.34 -6.36 4.78
N ASN A 422 30.08 -6.82 4.77
CA ASN A 422 29.67 -8.19 5.10
C ASN A 422 30.16 -8.67 6.48
N LYS A 423 30.40 -7.76 7.43
CA LYS A 423 30.63 -8.14 8.84
C LYS A 423 29.32 -8.09 9.60
N ILE A 424 29.11 -9.07 10.46
CA ILE A 424 27.95 -9.11 11.35
C ILE A 424 28.01 -7.90 12.29
N ASN A 425 26.91 -7.17 12.43
CA ASN A 425 26.74 -6.06 13.38
C ASN A 425 25.62 -6.33 14.41
N GLY A 426 24.85 -7.41 14.24
CA GLY A 426 23.78 -7.82 15.15
C GLY A 426 23.14 -9.14 14.75
N CYS A 427 22.16 -9.61 15.51
CA CYS A 427 21.39 -10.80 15.22
C CYS A 427 19.95 -10.64 15.71
N LEU A 428 18.96 -11.02 14.90
CA LEU A 428 17.57 -11.17 15.30
C LEU A 428 17.28 -12.66 15.53
N GLN A 429 16.87 -13.00 16.72
CA GLN A 429 16.45 -14.34 17.10
C GLN A 429 14.92 -14.39 17.21
N ILE A 430 14.29 -15.43 16.68
CA ILE A 430 12.84 -15.67 16.78
C ILE A 430 12.63 -17.09 17.30
N ASN A 431 11.94 -17.21 18.43
CA ASN A 431 11.60 -18.49 19.03
C ASN A 431 10.15 -18.85 18.71
N VAL A 432 9.94 -20.00 18.08
CA VAL A 432 8.62 -20.49 17.62
C VAL A 432 8.41 -21.94 18.07
N THR A 433 7.14 -22.34 18.27
CA THR A 433 6.76 -23.74 18.57
C THR A 433 6.74 -24.59 17.28
N PRO A 434 6.87 -25.93 17.37
CA PRO A 434 6.98 -26.81 16.19
C PRO A 434 5.72 -26.81 15.33
N GLU A 435 4.55 -26.61 15.97
CA GLU A 435 3.24 -26.51 15.31
C GLU A 435 3.09 -25.23 14.47
N ASN A 436 3.89 -24.20 14.75
CA ASN A 436 3.86 -22.89 14.08
C ASN A 436 5.11 -22.66 13.21
N ASN A 437 5.59 -23.69 12.51
CA ASN A 437 6.76 -23.52 11.64
C ASN A 437 6.53 -22.41 10.59
N LEU A 438 7.52 -21.53 10.42
CA LEU A 438 7.44 -20.39 9.51
C LEU A 438 7.49 -20.86 8.05
N SER A 439 6.62 -20.31 7.21
CA SER A 439 6.67 -20.58 5.76
C SER A 439 7.89 -19.91 5.11
N ASP A 440 8.36 -20.44 3.99
CA ASP A 440 9.48 -19.87 3.22
C ASP A 440 9.22 -18.39 2.83
N ASP A 441 7.96 -18.05 2.50
CA ASP A 441 7.55 -16.67 2.20
C ASP A 441 7.70 -15.75 3.43
N THR A 442 7.39 -16.26 4.62
CA THR A 442 7.50 -15.51 5.89
C THR A 442 8.97 -15.30 6.25
N LEU A 443 9.82 -16.31 6.05
CA LEU A 443 11.26 -16.21 6.26
C LEU A 443 11.89 -15.18 5.31
N ALA A 444 11.55 -15.22 4.01
CA ALA A 444 12.03 -14.25 3.02
C ALA A 444 11.56 -12.81 3.33
N PHE A 445 10.35 -12.65 3.86
CA PHE A 445 9.86 -11.35 4.31
C PHE A 445 10.64 -10.83 5.53
N ILE A 446 10.86 -11.67 6.55
CA ILE A 446 11.63 -11.32 7.74
C ILE A 446 13.06 -10.95 7.36
N GLU A 447 13.71 -11.70 6.45
CA GLU A 447 15.06 -11.40 5.97
C GLU A 447 15.14 -9.99 5.34
N ARG A 448 14.14 -9.61 4.53
CA ARG A 448 14.06 -8.25 3.97
C ARG A 448 13.86 -7.17 5.03
N LEU A 449 13.03 -7.42 6.04
CA LEU A 449 12.86 -6.49 7.16
C LEU A 449 14.17 -6.32 7.95
N VAL A 450 14.86 -7.42 8.25
CA VAL A 450 16.16 -7.41 8.94
C VAL A 450 17.19 -6.59 8.15
N HIS A 451 17.18 -6.69 6.83
CA HIS A 451 18.07 -5.90 5.98
C HIS A 451 17.76 -4.39 6.07
N ILE A 452 16.49 -3.99 6.06
CA ILE A 452 16.08 -2.59 6.25
C ILE A 452 16.56 -2.07 7.62
N ILE A 453 16.42 -2.86 8.69
CA ILE A 453 16.90 -2.50 10.03
C ILE A 453 18.41 -2.29 10.04
N SER A 454 19.17 -3.18 9.40
CA SER A 454 20.64 -3.05 9.35
C SER A 454 21.06 -1.73 8.69
N ILE A 455 20.39 -1.34 7.60
CA ILE A 455 20.65 -0.07 6.90
C ILE A 455 20.31 1.13 7.80
N SER A 456 19.16 1.12 8.47
CA SER A 456 18.75 2.21 9.37
C SER A 456 19.68 2.33 10.57
N THR A 457 20.10 1.20 11.13
CA THR A 457 21.03 1.14 12.27
C THR A 457 22.37 1.77 11.89
N ARG A 458 22.88 1.46 10.69
CA ARG A 458 24.10 2.07 10.14
C ARG A 458 23.97 3.59 9.99
N LYS A 459 22.86 4.07 9.42
CA LYS A 459 22.63 5.52 9.27
C LYS A 459 22.70 6.23 10.62
N HIS A 460 22.03 5.67 11.64
CA HIS A 460 22.06 6.25 12.98
C HIS A 460 23.47 6.24 13.58
N ASN A 461 24.19 5.12 13.53
CA ASN A 461 25.58 5.07 14.01
C ASN A 461 26.50 6.04 13.28
N LEU A 462 26.32 6.23 11.96
CA LEU A 462 27.09 7.20 11.20
C LEU A 462 26.79 8.64 11.63
N LEU A 463 25.52 8.97 11.90
CA LEU A 463 25.13 10.27 12.43
C LEU A 463 25.76 10.52 13.82
N GLU A 464 25.70 9.54 14.71
CA GLU A 464 26.34 9.62 16.03
C GLU A 464 27.87 9.82 15.93
N GLN A 465 28.53 9.10 15.01
CA GLN A 465 29.96 9.29 14.74
C GLN A 465 30.27 10.68 14.18
N GLN A 466 29.42 11.23 13.30
CA GLN A 466 29.57 12.59 12.79
C GLN A 466 29.39 13.63 13.89
N LYS A 467 28.39 13.47 14.77
CA LYS A 467 28.18 14.34 15.95
C LYS A 467 29.37 14.31 16.89
N ALA A 468 29.88 13.12 17.21
CA ALA A 468 31.05 12.95 18.08
C ALA A 468 32.29 13.59 17.46
N LEU A 469 32.51 13.40 16.16
CA LEU A 469 33.63 14.03 15.44
C LEU A 469 33.50 15.56 15.43
N PHE A 470 32.31 16.09 15.16
CA PHE A 470 32.07 17.54 15.17
C PHE A 470 32.33 18.14 16.55
N THR A 471 31.82 17.49 17.60
CA THR A 471 32.05 17.91 18.99
C THR A 471 33.54 17.91 19.34
N ALA A 472 34.25 16.83 19.03
CA ALA A 472 35.68 16.74 19.29
C ALA A 472 36.49 17.78 18.49
N PHE A 473 36.09 18.06 17.26
CA PHE A 473 36.70 19.11 16.43
C PHE A 473 36.47 20.50 17.02
N THR A 474 35.23 20.81 17.44
CA THR A 474 34.89 22.06 18.14
C THR A 474 35.73 22.25 19.40
N GLN A 475 35.80 21.23 20.25
CA GLN A 475 36.63 21.26 21.47
C GLN A 475 38.11 21.44 21.16
N SER A 476 38.62 20.79 20.10
CA SER A 476 40.01 20.92 19.69
C SER A 476 40.34 22.32 19.20
N ILE A 477 39.46 22.96 18.42
CA ILE A 477 39.65 24.35 17.97
C ILE A 477 39.60 25.31 19.16
N ALA A 478 38.56 25.19 19.99
CA ALA A 478 38.39 26.05 21.16
C ALA A 478 39.61 25.95 22.10
N SER A 479 40.07 24.73 22.38
CA SER A 479 41.27 24.51 23.21
C SER A 479 42.54 25.09 22.59
N ALA A 480 42.70 25.01 21.26
CA ALA A 480 43.84 25.61 20.56
C ALA A 480 43.82 27.14 20.62
N ILE A 481 42.64 27.76 20.58
CA ILE A 481 42.45 29.21 20.73
C ILE A 481 42.77 29.64 22.17
N ASP A 482 42.25 28.92 23.16
CA ASP A 482 42.53 29.12 24.60
C ASP A 482 44.05 29.08 24.86
N THR A 483 44.75 28.13 24.23
CA THR A 483 46.22 27.97 24.38
C THR A 483 47.02 29.11 23.76
N LYS A 484 46.49 29.78 22.73
CA LYS A 484 47.18 30.86 22.02
C LYS A 484 47.23 32.15 22.85
N SER A 485 46.12 32.51 23.51
CA SER A 485 46.13 33.61 24.47
C SER A 485 46.86 33.18 25.73
N SER A 486 47.78 33.99 26.25
CA SER A 486 48.53 33.67 27.50
C SER A 486 47.65 33.70 28.76
N HIS A 487 46.33 33.78 28.58
CA HIS A 487 45.30 33.80 29.60
C HIS A 487 44.43 32.56 29.41
N THR A 488 44.27 31.82 30.49
CA THR A 488 43.32 30.72 30.69
C THR A 488 43.73 29.35 30.14
N ALA A 489 44.31 28.52 31.01
CA ALA A 489 44.32 27.10 30.81
C ALA A 489 42.92 26.57 31.17
N ASN A 490 42.12 26.22 30.16
CA ASN A 490 40.81 25.57 30.25
C ASN A 490 39.59 26.48 30.50
N HIS A 491 39.66 27.78 30.21
CA HIS A 491 38.47 28.66 30.27
C HIS A 491 37.39 28.23 29.28
N CYS A 492 37.79 27.96 28.04
CA CYS A 492 36.88 27.42 27.03
C CYS A 492 36.24 26.07 27.45
N GLN A 493 36.78 25.38 28.46
CA GLN A 493 36.20 24.16 29.02
C GLN A 493 35.28 24.44 30.22
N ARG A 494 35.62 25.41 31.07
CA ARG A 494 34.90 25.76 32.29
C ARG A 494 33.63 26.59 32.03
N VAL A 495 33.66 27.53 31.08
CA VAL A 495 32.50 28.35 30.72
C VAL A 495 31.31 27.50 30.23
N PRO A 496 31.49 26.50 29.34
CA PRO A 496 30.42 25.57 28.98
C PRO A 496 29.83 24.84 30.18
N GLU A 497 30.66 24.32 31.09
CA GLU A 497 30.16 23.61 32.27
C GLU A 497 29.31 24.51 33.16
N LEU A 498 29.79 25.71 33.45
CA LEU A 498 29.07 26.68 34.27
C LEU A 498 27.76 27.15 33.61
N THR A 499 27.80 27.41 32.31
CA THR A 499 26.61 27.77 31.52
C THR A 499 25.55 26.66 31.57
N LEU A 500 25.97 25.40 31.40
CA LEU A 500 25.07 24.25 31.48
C LEU A 500 24.54 24.03 32.90
N MET A 501 25.33 24.26 33.94
CA MET A 501 24.85 24.19 35.34
C MET A 501 23.75 25.20 35.59
N LEU A 502 23.93 26.45 35.16
CA LEU A 502 22.93 27.51 35.30
C LEU A 502 21.65 27.20 34.49
N ALA A 503 21.79 26.68 33.26
CA ALA A 503 20.65 26.24 32.48
C ALA A 503 19.88 25.08 33.14
N LYS A 504 20.58 24.13 33.78
CA LYS A 504 19.97 23.01 34.51
C LYS A 504 19.21 23.51 35.74
N ALA A 505 19.79 24.45 36.48
CA ALA A 505 19.14 25.11 37.61
C ALA A 505 17.84 25.81 37.17
N ALA A 506 17.87 26.52 36.04
CA ALA A 506 16.69 27.19 35.49
C ALA A 506 15.59 26.17 35.12
N GLN A 507 15.94 25.11 34.39
CA GLN A 507 14.97 24.09 33.98
C GLN A 507 14.39 23.29 35.17
N LYS A 508 15.15 23.14 36.26
CA LYS A 508 14.70 22.51 37.51
C LYS A 508 13.74 23.42 38.29
N ASN A 509 13.97 24.73 38.29
CA ASN A 509 13.18 25.71 39.03
C ASN A 509 11.88 26.09 38.28
N GLN A 510 10.86 25.22 38.38
CA GLN A 510 9.56 25.45 37.73
C GLN A 510 8.67 26.51 38.41
N VAL A 511 9.14 27.20 39.46
CA VAL A 511 8.38 28.26 40.12
C VAL A 511 8.56 29.58 39.37
N GLU A 512 9.81 30.00 39.17
CA GLU A 512 10.15 31.25 38.47
C GLU A 512 10.46 31.04 36.98
N TRP A 513 10.95 29.86 36.59
CA TRP A 513 11.42 29.55 35.23
C TRP A 513 10.57 28.48 34.52
N LYS A 514 9.26 28.46 34.79
CA LYS A 514 8.30 27.46 34.25
C LYS A 514 8.29 27.34 32.72
N ASP A 515 8.56 28.44 32.02
CA ASP A 515 8.49 28.52 30.56
C ASP A 515 9.84 28.20 29.91
N PHE A 516 10.90 28.00 30.70
CA PHE A 516 12.23 27.63 30.22
C PHE A 516 12.42 26.11 30.30
N ALA A 517 12.48 25.46 29.14
CA ALA A 517 12.88 24.07 29.01
C ALA A 517 13.62 23.89 27.69
N LEU A 518 14.81 23.31 27.74
CA LEU A 518 15.58 22.98 26.54
C LEU A 518 15.30 21.53 26.14
N SER A 519 14.99 21.34 24.87
CA SER A 519 15.00 20.04 24.21
C SER A 519 16.43 19.49 24.12
N GLU A 520 16.58 18.19 23.86
CA GLU A 520 17.90 17.55 23.68
C GLU A 520 18.74 18.25 22.60
N GLN A 521 18.09 18.74 21.54
CA GLN A 521 18.75 19.47 20.46
C GLN A 521 19.20 20.87 20.90
N GLU A 522 18.41 21.57 21.71
CA GLU A 522 18.78 22.90 22.24
C GLU A 522 19.88 22.81 23.31
N TRP A 523 19.96 21.68 24.04
CA TRP A 523 21.11 21.38 24.91
C TRP A 523 22.40 21.22 24.11
N GLU A 524 22.34 20.50 22.98
CA GLU A 524 23.47 20.36 22.05
C GLU A 524 23.88 21.72 21.46
N GLU A 525 22.89 22.53 21.05
CA GLU A 525 23.09 23.90 20.54
C GLU A 525 23.81 24.79 21.57
N LEU A 526 23.31 24.83 22.81
CA LEU A 526 23.90 25.60 23.90
C LEU A 526 25.32 25.15 24.21
N TYR A 527 25.54 23.84 24.28
CA TYR A 527 26.85 23.27 24.58
C TYR A 527 27.90 23.67 23.53
N LEU A 528 27.58 23.52 22.25
CA LEU A 528 28.48 23.88 21.15
C LEU A 528 28.70 25.39 21.07
N ALA A 529 27.66 26.20 21.29
CA ALA A 529 27.78 27.65 21.33
C ALA A 529 28.70 28.12 22.47
N ALA A 530 28.60 27.52 23.64
CA ALA A 530 29.45 27.86 24.77
C ALA A 530 30.92 27.51 24.51
N TRP A 531 31.22 26.41 23.82
CA TRP A 531 32.60 26.09 23.44
C TRP A 531 33.19 27.06 22.40
N LEU A 532 32.33 27.67 21.57
CA LEU A 532 32.76 28.50 20.44
C LEU A 532 32.63 30.01 20.70
N HIS A 533 32.18 30.43 21.89
CA HIS A 533 31.90 31.83 22.22
C HIS A 533 33.08 32.77 21.92
N ASP A 534 34.29 32.28 22.17
CA ASP A 534 35.53 33.05 22.03
C ASP A 534 36.35 32.74 20.78
N CYS A 535 35.79 32.02 19.79
CA CYS A 535 36.59 31.56 18.66
C CYS A 535 37.16 32.71 17.79
N GLY A 536 36.56 33.90 17.85
CA GLY A 536 37.06 35.10 17.18
C GLY A 536 38.35 35.68 17.76
N LYS A 537 38.77 35.30 18.98
CA LYS A 537 40.08 35.72 19.53
C LYS A 537 41.27 35.26 18.68
N LEU A 538 41.06 34.28 17.79
CA LEU A 538 42.06 33.81 16.82
C LEU A 538 42.64 34.95 15.97
N THR A 539 41.83 35.95 15.61
CA THR A 539 42.21 37.07 14.74
C THR A 539 42.76 38.28 15.49
N THR A 540 42.55 38.36 16.81
CA THR A 540 43.04 39.47 17.63
C THR A 540 44.53 39.28 17.91
N ALA A 541 45.30 40.37 17.88
CA ALA A 541 46.76 40.32 18.06
C ALA A 541 47.14 40.16 19.53
N ASP A 542 48.10 39.27 19.81
CA ASP A 542 48.51 38.90 21.17
C ASP A 542 48.98 40.10 22.01
N HIS A 543 49.77 41.01 21.41
CA HIS A 543 50.26 42.23 22.09
C HIS A 543 49.14 43.22 22.48
N VAL A 544 47.92 43.07 21.94
CA VAL A 544 46.75 43.87 22.32
C VAL A 544 46.00 43.19 23.46
N ILE A 545 45.83 41.86 23.39
CA ILE A 545 45.14 41.08 24.43
C ILE A 545 45.94 41.12 25.74
N ASP A 546 47.26 40.96 25.64
CA ASP A 546 48.15 40.79 26.79
C ASP A 546 48.80 42.11 27.23
N LYS A 547 48.28 43.26 26.77
CA LYS A 547 48.89 44.59 26.96
C LYS A 547 48.96 44.99 28.44
N ALA A 548 50.12 44.81 29.06
CA ALA A 548 50.30 44.96 30.51
C ALA A 548 50.50 46.41 30.96
N THR A 549 51.05 47.27 30.11
CA THR A 549 51.26 48.71 30.39
C THR A 549 50.84 49.56 29.20
N LYS A 550 50.61 50.86 29.37
CA LYS A 550 50.04 51.75 28.34
C LYS A 550 50.90 51.82 27.07
N LEU A 551 52.22 51.73 27.18
CA LEU A 551 53.19 51.75 26.08
C LEU A 551 53.68 50.36 25.66
N ASP A 552 53.03 49.29 26.14
CA ASP A 552 53.37 47.93 25.78
C ASP A 552 52.90 47.59 24.36
N MET A 553 53.80 47.03 23.56
CA MET A 553 53.58 46.66 22.16
C MET A 553 54.34 45.34 21.89
N PHE A 554 54.96 45.15 20.72
CA PHE A 554 55.96 44.09 20.56
C PHE A 554 57.17 44.28 21.48
N THR A 555 57.53 45.53 21.75
CA THR A 555 58.46 45.95 22.80
C THR A 555 57.87 47.15 23.51
N ASN A 556 58.16 47.27 24.81
CA ASN A 556 57.62 48.37 25.58
C ASN A 556 58.31 49.69 25.20
N ARG A 557 57.56 50.66 24.67
CA ARG A 557 58.13 51.91 24.15
C ARG A 557 58.64 52.86 25.24
N ILE A 558 58.41 52.54 26.51
CA ILE A 558 59.07 53.24 27.62
C ILE A 558 60.59 53.22 27.50
N HIS A 559 61.17 52.19 26.87
CA HIS A 559 62.62 52.10 26.64
C HIS A 559 63.13 53.15 25.64
N GLU A 560 62.33 53.54 24.64
CA GLU A 560 62.67 54.64 23.73
C GLU A 560 62.70 55.97 24.49
N ILE A 561 61.66 56.24 25.29
CA ILE A 561 61.56 57.46 26.11
C ILE A 561 62.71 57.51 27.11
N ARG A 562 63.02 56.39 27.77
CA ARG A 562 64.18 56.27 28.67
C ARG A 562 65.47 56.65 27.96
N THR A 563 65.67 56.16 26.74
CA THR A 563 66.86 56.48 25.94
C THR A 563 66.94 57.98 25.62
N ARG A 564 65.81 58.64 25.31
CA ARG A 564 65.78 60.10 25.08
C ARG A 564 66.15 60.89 26.35
N TYR A 565 65.65 60.48 27.52
CA TYR A 565 66.06 61.07 28.81
C TYR A 565 67.55 60.84 29.13
N GLU A 566 68.06 59.65 28.82
CA GLU A 566 69.49 59.31 28.95
C GLU A 566 70.38 60.15 28.01
N VAL A 567 69.88 60.55 26.83
CA VAL A 567 70.54 61.53 25.95
C VAL A 567 70.51 62.92 26.57
N LEU A 568 69.37 63.38 27.10
CA LEU A 568 69.28 64.68 27.76
C LEU A 568 70.21 64.84 28.97
N LYS A 569 70.38 63.77 29.75
CA LYS A 569 71.35 63.75 30.86
C LYS A 569 72.78 63.94 30.34
N ARG A 570 73.13 63.28 29.23
CA ARG A 570 74.44 63.45 28.56
C ARG A 570 74.59 64.85 27.96
N ASP A 571 73.55 65.41 27.35
CA ASP A 571 73.58 66.77 26.80
C ASP A 571 73.76 67.82 27.90
N ALA A 572 73.12 67.64 29.07
CA ALA A 572 73.32 68.48 30.24
C ALA A 572 74.77 68.43 30.76
N GLU A 573 75.36 67.23 30.80
CA GLU A 573 76.77 67.03 31.18
C GLU A 573 77.72 67.68 30.17
N ILE A 574 77.49 67.49 28.87
CA ILE A 574 78.28 68.11 27.79
C ILE A 574 78.20 69.63 27.86
N THR A 575 77.01 70.18 28.12
CA THR A 575 76.79 71.62 28.25
C THR A 575 77.57 72.17 29.45
N TYR A 576 77.46 71.51 30.61
CA TYR A 576 78.23 71.84 31.81
C TYR A 576 79.75 71.84 31.56
N LEU A 577 80.28 70.77 30.95
CA LEU A 577 81.71 70.66 30.65
C LEU A 577 82.18 71.71 29.64
N LYS A 578 81.38 72.02 28.61
CA LYS A 578 81.70 73.08 27.65
C LYS A 578 81.73 74.47 28.31
N SER A 579 80.72 74.81 29.10
CA SER A 579 80.69 76.06 29.88
C SER A 579 81.90 76.20 30.82
N LEU A 580 82.35 75.11 31.43
CA LEU A 580 83.58 75.09 32.23
C LEU A 580 84.84 75.35 31.39
N ILE A 581 84.93 74.78 30.19
CA ILE A 581 86.07 74.97 29.27
C ILE A 581 86.08 76.40 28.71
N ASP A 582 84.92 76.96 28.39
CA ASP A 582 84.76 78.29 27.78
C ASP A 582 85.02 79.45 28.78
N GLY A 583 85.26 79.14 30.06
CA GLY A 583 85.67 80.11 31.07
C GLY A 583 84.51 80.92 31.68
N GLU A 584 83.27 80.42 31.61
CA GLU A 584 82.12 81.07 32.24
C GLU A 584 82.30 81.15 33.77
N SER A 585 82.15 82.35 34.34
CA SER A 585 82.85 82.77 35.55
C SER A 585 82.34 82.25 36.91
N ASN A 586 81.73 81.07 37.00
CA ASN A 586 81.42 80.45 38.30
C ASN A 586 81.22 78.92 38.23
N ALA A 587 82.31 78.16 38.41
CA ALA A 587 82.30 76.69 38.35
C ALA A 587 81.32 76.05 39.35
N THR A 588 81.13 76.64 40.54
CA THR A 588 80.21 76.13 41.58
C THR A 588 78.77 76.27 41.14
N LEU A 589 78.39 77.44 40.60
CA LEU A 589 77.02 77.69 40.12
C LEU A 589 76.69 76.79 38.91
N LEU A 590 77.65 76.58 38.01
CA LEU A 590 77.50 75.65 36.88
C LEU A 590 77.25 74.21 37.36
N GLN A 591 77.95 73.78 38.42
CA GLN A 591 77.77 72.44 39.00
C GLN A 591 76.40 72.29 39.68
N GLU A 592 75.96 73.29 40.43
CA GLU A 592 74.62 73.30 41.05
C GLU A 592 73.50 73.25 40.01
N ASN A 593 73.61 74.04 38.94
CA ASN A 593 72.64 74.04 37.83
C ASN A 593 72.61 72.69 37.11
N TYR A 594 73.76 72.06 36.88
CA TYR A 594 73.86 70.73 36.29
C TYR A 594 73.17 69.68 37.18
N LEU A 595 73.52 69.61 38.47
CA LEU A 595 72.92 68.65 39.41
C LEU A 595 71.41 68.85 39.55
N LYS A 596 70.95 70.11 39.56
CA LYS A 596 69.52 70.45 39.55
C LYS A 596 68.84 69.91 38.28
N THR A 597 69.44 70.13 37.11
CA THR A 597 68.91 69.66 35.82
C THR A 597 68.81 68.14 35.77
N ILE A 598 69.84 67.42 36.26
CA ILE A 598 69.83 65.95 36.33
C ILE A 598 68.69 65.46 37.22
N LYS A 599 68.53 66.06 38.40
CA LYS A 599 67.45 65.70 39.33
C LYS A 599 66.07 65.96 38.74
N GLU A 600 65.88 67.09 38.08
CA GLU A 600 64.63 67.41 37.37
C GLU A 600 64.32 66.34 36.31
N LEU A 601 65.29 66.00 35.44
CA LEU A 601 65.11 64.97 34.41
C LEU A 601 64.77 63.59 35.00
N GLU A 602 65.34 63.21 36.14
CA GLU A 602 65.03 61.95 36.82
C GLU A 602 63.60 61.95 37.39
N GLU A 603 63.18 63.04 38.03
CA GLU A 603 61.82 63.19 38.56
C GLU A 603 60.77 63.20 37.45
N GLU A 604 61.06 63.85 36.32
CA GLU A 604 60.20 63.84 35.14
C GLU A 604 60.02 62.42 34.57
N PHE A 605 61.12 61.67 34.40
CA PHE A 605 61.05 60.30 33.88
C PHE A 605 60.34 59.35 34.84
N VAL A 606 60.55 59.47 36.16
CA VAL A 606 59.85 58.67 37.17
C VAL A 606 58.34 58.87 37.05
N PHE A 607 57.88 60.10 36.87
CA PHE A 607 56.46 60.37 36.64
C PHE A 607 55.95 59.68 35.37
N ILE A 608 56.65 59.80 34.24
CA ILE A 608 56.26 59.13 32.99
C ILE A 608 56.22 57.60 33.15
N ALA A 609 57.19 57.02 33.85
CA ALA A 609 57.24 55.59 34.12
C ALA A 609 56.05 55.12 34.98
N GLN A 610 55.64 55.91 35.98
CA GLN A 610 54.44 55.64 36.78
C GLN A 610 53.17 55.76 35.94
N SER A 611 53.07 56.79 35.07
CA SER A 611 51.94 56.96 34.15
C SER A 611 51.73 55.75 33.23
N ASN A 612 52.79 55.00 32.92
CA ASN A 612 52.74 53.83 32.05
C ASN A 612 52.03 52.61 32.67
N LEU A 613 52.00 52.45 33.99
CA LEU A 613 51.52 51.23 34.64
C LEU A 613 50.01 50.99 34.44
N GLY A 614 49.18 52.04 34.55
CA GLY A 614 47.75 51.95 34.28
C GLY A 614 46.90 51.27 35.38
N ASP A 615 47.47 51.07 36.58
CA ASP A 615 46.80 50.42 37.71
C ASP A 615 45.72 51.28 38.37
N GLU A 616 45.88 52.61 38.35
CA GLU A 616 44.98 53.58 38.98
C GLU A 616 44.31 54.50 37.97
N PHE A 617 43.23 55.16 38.40
CA PHE A 617 42.56 56.16 37.57
C PHE A 617 43.50 57.34 37.30
N TYR A 618 43.73 57.66 36.04
CA TYR A 618 44.64 58.74 35.65
C TYR A 618 43.88 60.08 35.61
N HIS A 619 44.04 60.88 36.67
CA HIS A 619 43.36 62.18 36.83
C HIS A 619 43.78 63.23 35.80
N ASP A 620 42.90 64.21 35.55
CA ASP A 620 43.14 65.31 34.60
C ASP A 620 44.41 66.12 34.93
N ASP A 621 44.70 66.35 36.21
CA ASP A 621 45.95 67.00 36.66
C ASP A 621 47.22 66.26 36.17
N ASN A 622 47.16 64.93 36.11
CA ASN A 622 48.27 64.11 35.60
C ASN A 622 48.37 64.17 34.08
N VAL A 623 47.24 64.37 33.38
CA VAL A 623 47.19 64.60 31.93
C VAL A 623 47.82 65.96 31.59
N ASP A 624 47.45 67.01 32.33
CA ASP A 624 48.02 68.34 32.16
C ASP A 624 49.53 68.35 32.45
N ARG A 625 49.96 67.68 33.53
CA ARG A 625 51.39 67.50 33.83
C ARG A 625 52.10 66.77 32.71
N LEU A 626 51.53 65.70 32.16
CA LEU A 626 52.11 64.96 31.04
C LEU A 626 52.24 65.84 29.78
N HIS A 627 51.25 66.67 29.48
CA HIS A 627 51.32 67.62 28.37
C HIS A 627 52.39 68.68 28.55
N ASN A 628 52.59 69.18 29.77
CA ASN A 628 53.69 70.09 30.08
C ASN A 628 55.05 69.41 29.87
N LEU A 629 55.22 68.18 30.34
CA LEU A 629 56.46 67.40 30.12
C LEU A 629 56.71 67.09 28.64
N ALA A 630 55.65 66.92 27.84
CA ALA A 630 55.75 66.69 26.40
C ALA A 630 56.37 67.88 25.64
N THR A 631 56.41 69.09 26.24
CA THR A 631 57.11 70.24 25.63
C THR A 631 58.63 70.15 25.71
N ARG A 632 59.18 69.25 26.53
CA ARG A 632 60.62 69.00 26.64
C ARG A 632 61.15 68.55 25.29
N THR A 633 62.25 69.13 24.83
CA THR A 633 62.86 68.82 23.54
C THR A 633 64.23 68.17 23.68
N PHE A 634 64.62 67.40 22.67
CA PHE A 634 65.96 66.84 22.48
C PHE A 634 66.36 66.98 21.00
N THR A 635 67.66 66.87 20.70
CA THR A 635 68.16 67.01 19.33
C THR A 635 68.42 65.63 18.71
N ARG A 636 67.68 65.29 17.65
CA ARG A 636 67.97 64.12 16.82
C ARG A 636 69.00 64.46 15.75
N THR A 637 70.04 63.64 15.65
CA THR A 637 71.14 63.82 14.69
C THR A 637 71.15 62.79 13.55
N LEU A 638 70.35 61.73 13.63
CA LEU A 638 70.29 60.63 12.64
C LEU A 638 68.98 60.65 11.86
N ASP A 639 68.99 60.42 10.53
CA ASP A 639 67.78 60.36 9.68
C ASP A 639 66.88 59.19 10.12
N LYS A 640 65.61 59.48 10.45
CA LYS A 640 64.62 58.50 10.91
C LYS A 640 64.29 57.41 9.89
N ARG A 641 64.53 57.65 8.61
CA ARG A 641 64.14 56.73 7.53
C ARG A 641 65.16 55.62 7.28
N LEU A 642 66.38 55.79 7.78
CA LEU A 642 67.43 54.79 7.58
C LEU A 642 67.12 53.54 8.41
N GLY A 643 67.06 52.39 7.74
CA GLY A 643 66.79 51.09 8.36
C GLY A 643 65.30 50.73 8.48
N LEU A 644 64.38 51.57 8.00
CA LEU A 644 62.95 51.29 7.96
C LEU A 644 62.53 50.52 6.71
N SER A 645 61.43 49.76 6.80
CA SER A 645 60.77 49.17 5.65
C SER A 645 60.11 50.22 4.75
N TRP A 646 59.72 49.80 3.53
CA TRP A 646 58.98 50.67 2.61
C TRP A 646 57.65 51.15 3.20
N GLU A 647 56.92 50.28 3.92
CA GLU A 647 55.63 50.61 4.54
C GLU A 647 55.79 51.65 5.64
N GLU A 648 56.76 51.46 6.55
CA GLU A 648 57.05 52.41 7.63
C GLU A 648 57.52 53.77 7.09
N THR A 649 58.29 53.75 5.99
CA THR A 649 58.79 54.99 5.36
C THR A 649 57.65 55.83 4.79
N GLN A 650 56.55 55.22 4.33
CA GLN A 650 55.38 55.95 3.81
C GLN A 650 54.58 56.68 4.87
N LEU A 651 54.71 56.26 6.13
CA LEU A 651 54.04 56.90 7.27
C LEU A 651 54.78 58.17 7.74
N LEU A 652 56.03 58.35 7.30
CA LEU A 652 56.87 59.51 7.63
C LEU A 652 56.72 60.64 6.61
N SER A 653 56.89 61.87 7.09
CA SER A 653 56.85 63.07 6.27
C SER A 653 58.23 63.45 5.72
N ASP A 654 58.29 64.31 4.69
CA ASP A 654 59.56 64.84 4.19
C ASP A 654 60.34 65.65 5.25
N ASN A 655 59.65 66.20 6.26
CA ASN A 655 60.31 66.90 7.37
C ASN A 655 61.11 65.95 8.27
N ASP A 656 60.75 64.66 8.33
CA ASP A 656 61.45 63.66 9.13
C ASP A 656 62.85 63.33 8.58
N LYS A 657 63.13 63.70 7.32
CA LYS A 657 64.46 63.61 6.68
C LYS A 657 65.49 64.57 7.28
N GLN A 658 65.06 65.74 7.73
CA GLN A 658 65.98 66.80 8.12
C GLN A 658 66.77 66.41 9.38
N THR A 659 68.08 66.64 9.35
CA THR A 659 69.01 66.44 10.46
C THR A 659 70.04 67.58 10.49
N PRO A 660 70.45 68.08 11.67
CA PRO A 660 69.84 67.80 12.99
C PRO A 660 68.42 68.37 13.08
N SER A 661 67.55 67.74 13.87
CA SER A 661 66.18 68.19 14.11
C SER A 661 65.88 68.26 15.60
N ILE A 662 65.17 69.31 16.03
CA ILE A 662 64.69 69.46 17.40
C ILE A 662 63.33 68.78 17.51
N GLU A 663 63.22 67.81 18.39
CA GLU A 663 62.01 67.01 18.58
C GLU A 663 61.60 67.00 20.05
N THR A 664 60.32 66.76 20.33
CA THR A 664 59.85 66.56 21.69
C THR A 664 60.25 65.19 22.22
N VAL A 665 60.47 65.09 23.53
CA VAL A 665 60.84 63.84 24.21
C VAL A 665 59.70 62.83 24.15
N LEU A 666 58.46 63.31 24.30
CA LEU A 666 57.25 62.52 24.08
C LEU A 666 56.66 62.85 22.71
N GLN A 667 56.32 61.82 21.92
CA GLN A 667 55.97 61.96 20.52
C GLN A 667 54.58 61.41 20.18
N ASN A 668 53.76 62.24 19.51
CA ASN A 668 52.48 61.90 18.90
C ASN A 668 52.52 62.22 17.39
N ASN A 669 53.45 61.59 16.67
CA ASN A 669 53.66 61.86 15.25
C ASN A 669 52.56 61.20 14.40
N SER A 670 52.35 61.69 13.18
CA SER A 670 51.44 61.06 12.21
C SER A 670 51.85 59.63 11.89
N SER A 671 53.15 59.32 11.95
CA SER A 671 53.67 57.96 11.74
C SER A 671 53.25 56.95 12.81
N HIS A 672 52.74 57.41 13.95
CA HIS A 672 52.20 56.55 14.99
C HIS A 672 50.73 56.14 14.72
N LEU A 673 50.07 56.74 13.73
CA LEU A 673 48.70 56.43 13.34
C LEU A 673 48.71 55.36 12.25
N ILE A 674 48.32 54.14 12.59
CA ILE A 674 48.34 52.99 11.68
C ILE A 674 46.97 52.88 10.98
N PRO A 675 46.89 53.01 9.65
CA PRO A 675 45.62 52.90 8.93
C PRO A 675 45.08 51.47 8.91
N TRP A 676 43.79 51.33 8.61
CA TRP A 676 43.19 50.04 8.29
C TRP A 676 43.63 49.55 6.91
N ASP A 677 43.55 48.23 6.68
CA ASP A 677 43.79 47.63 5.37
C ASP A 677 42.78 48.16 4.33
N LEU A 678 43.27 48.44 3.10
CA LEU A 678 42.52 49.12 2.03
C LEU A 678 41.18 48.46 1.65
N ASN A 679 40.99 47.18 1.97
CA ASN A 679 39.80 46.39 1.59
C ASN A 679 38.87 46.07 2.77
N ARG A 680 39.04 46.70 3.94
CA ARG A 680 38.20 46.42 5.08
C ARG A 680 36.75 46.88 4.82
N LYS A 681 35.83 45.91 4.80
CA LYS A 681 34.39 46.19 4.79
C LYS A 681 33.91 46.37 6.22
N THR A 682 33.29 47.51 6.50
CA THR A 682 32.47 47.70 7.70
C THR A 682 31.11 47.08 7.48
N ASP A 683 30.69 46.24 8.41
CA ASP A 683 29.34 45.68 8.42
C ASP A 683 28.42 46.59 9.24
N GLU A 684 27.42 47.17 8.58
CA GLU A 684 26.48 48.13 9.17
C GLU A 684 25.52 47.47 10.16
N GLN A 685 25.44 46.13 10.19
CA GLN A 685 24.54 45.42 11.12
C GLN A 685 25.00 45.52 12.59
N PHE A 686 26.26 45.88 12.83
CA PHE A 686 26.84 45.94 14.17
C PHE A 686 26.84 47.38 14.71
N ASN A 687 26.54 47.59 15.99
CA ASN A 687 26.70 48.89 16.65
C ASN A 687 28.18 49.21 16.93
N LEU A 688 29.02 48.17 17.06
CA LEU A 688 30.44 48.29 17.32
C LEU A 688 31.15 48.68 16.03
N GLN A 689 31.44 49.97 15.90
CA GLN A 689 32.04 50.55 14.70
C GLN A 689 33.52 50.87 14.91
N PRO A 690 34.37 50.69 13.89
CA PRO A 690 35.78 50.96 14.00
C PRO A 690 36.11 52.44 14.12
N HIS A 691 37.21 52.70 14.81
CA HIS A 691 37.84 54.02 14.84
C HIS A 691 38.53 54.34 13.50
N PRO A 692 38.86 55.62 13.22
CA PRO A 692 39.50 56.03 11.97
C PRO A 692 40.81 55.31 11.64
N PHE A 693 41.56 54.92 12.67
CA PHE A 693 42.82 54.20 12.56
C PHE A 693 42.70 52.83 13.23
N LYS A 694 43.51 51.87 12.76
CA LYS A 694 43.62 50.53 13.34
C LYS A 694 44.34 50.59 14.67
N PHE A 695 45.42 51.37 14.74
CA PHE A 695 46.16 51.64 15.96
C PHE A 695 46.57 53.10 16.05
N ASN A 696 46.66 53.61 17.27
CA ASN A 696 47.27 54.89 17.58
C ASN A 696 48.37 54.68 18.62
N HIS A 697 49.61 54.66 18.14
CA HIS A 697 50.80 54.46 18.97
C HIS A 697 51.39 55.77 19.50
N GLY A 698 50.63 56.88 19.52
CA GLY A 698 51.09 58.13 20.10
C GLY A 698 51.46 57.94 21.57
N GLU A 699 52.68 58.33 21.98
CA GLU A 699 53.17 58.08 23.34
C GLU A 699 52.34 58.84 24.38
N ILE A 700 52.02 60.12 24.11
CA ILE A 700 51.20 60.93 25.00
C ILE A 700 49.76 60.41 25.00
N TYR A 701 49.24 60.02 23.82
CA TYR A 701 47.88 59.48 23.71
C TYR A 701 47.71 58.20 24.53
N ASN A 702 48.67 57.29 24.45
CA ASN A 702 48.68 56.05 25.23
C ASN A 702 48.84 56.34 26.72
N LEU A 703 49.81 57.18 27.12
CA LEU A 703 50.04 57.50 28.54
C LEU A 703 48.86 58.23 29.20
N ALA A 704 48.10 59.03 28.43
CA ALA A 704 46.93 59.77 28.89
C ALA A 704 45.66 58.93 29.07
N VAL A 705 45.67 57.63 28.75
CA VAL A 705 44.52 56.74 28.97
C VAL A 705 44.12 56.76 30.44
N GLN A 706 42.85 57.14 30.70
CA GLN A 706 42.37 57.36 32.07
C GLN A 706 42.05 56.08 32.85
N ARG A 707 41.67 55.01 32.15
CA ARG A 707 41.25 53.74 32.77
C ARG A 707 41.90 52.56 32.07
N GLY A 708 42.77 51.85 32.80
CA GLY A 708 43.52 50.71 32.29
C GLY A 708 44.60 51.10 31.28
N THR A 709 44.97 50.14 30.44
CA THR A 709 46.14 50.22 29.54
C THR A 709 45.79 50.40 28.06
N LEU A 710 44.52 50.18 27.71
CA LEU A 710 44.05 50.09 26.32
C LEU A 710 43.52 51.43 25.81
N THR A 711 43.96 51.81 24.63
CA THR A 711 43.37 52.91 23.85
C THR A 711 41.99 52.52 23.31
N ASN A 712 41.26 53.49 22.74
CA ASN A 712 39.95 53.23 22.14
C ASN A 712 40.05 52.27 20.94
N GLU A 713 41.08 52.44 20.11
CA GLU A 713 41.41 51.60 18.97
C GLU A 713 41.69 50.15 19.40
N GLU A 714 42.53 49.97 20.42
CA GLU A 714 42.85 48.64 20.97
C GLU A 714 41.63 47.99 21.65
N ARG A 715 40.83 48.78 22.37
CA ARG A 715 39.57 48.30 22.96
C ARG A 715 38.57 47.86 21.90
N PHE A 716 38.47 48.59 20.78
CA PHE A 716 37.69 48.16 19.63
C PHE A 716 38.20 46.81 19.10
N LEU A 717 39.50 46.65 18.89
CA LEU A 717 40.09 45.39 18.39
C LEU A 717 39.87 44.21 19.34
N ILE A 718 39.87 44.44 20.65
CA ILE A 718 39.49 43.43 21.63
C ILE A 718 38.01 43.09 21.43
N ASN A 719 37.10 44.07 21.47
CA ASN A 719 35.66 43.81 21.34
C ASN A 719 35.27 43.21 19.97
N ASP A 720 36.02 43.51 18.90
CA ASP A 720 35.82 43.00 17.54
C ASP A 720 35.88 41.46 17.49
N HIS A 721 36.52 40.78 18.45
CA HIS A 721 36.52 39.32 18.51
C HIS A 721 35.12 38.71 18.47
N ILE A 722 34.09 39.39 18.99
CA ILE A 722 32.71 38.90 18.92
C ILE A 722 32.13 39.00 17.52
N ILE A 723 32.45 40.08 16.79
CA ILE A 723 32.12 40.19 15.37
C ILE A 723 32.80 39.05 14.60
N GLN A 724 34.06 38.76 14.90
CA GLN A 724 34.81 37.68 14.26
C GLN A 724 34.23 36.30 14.61
N THR A 725 33.86 36.06 15.87
CA THR A 725 33.11 34.87 16.31
C THR A 725 31.85 34.69 15.46
N ILE A 726 31.01 35.71 15.35
CA ILE A 726 29.77 35.65 14.57
C ILE A 726 30.05 35.36 13.10
N ASN A 727 31.01 36.04 12.49
CA ASN A 727 31.35 35.88 11.07
C ASN A 727 31.89 34.47 10.78
N MET A 728 32.78 33.96 11.65
CA MET A 728 33.33 32.60 11.54
C MET A 728 32.22 31.55 11.69
N LEU A 729 31.35 31.70 12.68
CA LEU A 729 30.28 30.73 12.93
C LEU A 729 29.18 30.79 11.87
N LYS A 730 28.78 31.97 11.37
CA LYS A 730 27.80 32.10 10.27
C LYS A 730 28.28 31.48 8.96
N ALA A 731 29.58 31.30 8.77
CA ALA A 731 30.13 30.62 7.59
C ALA A 731 29.93 29.10 7.61
N LEU A 732 29.59 28.51 8.77
CA LEU A 732 29.41 27.07 8.92
C LEU A 732 28.00 26.63 8.46
N PRO A 733 27.87 25.49 7.74
CA PRO A 733 26.60 25.00 7.24
C PRO A 733 25.83 24.23 8.32
N TYR A 734 25.29 24.95 9.31
CA TYR A 734 24.55 24.33 10.42
C TYR A 734 23.25 23.65 9.97
N PRO A 735 22.89 22.50 10.56
CA PRO A 735 21.52 21.99 10.49
C PRO A 735 20.55 22.91 11.26
N ASP A 736 19.26 22.80 10.96
CA ASP A 736 18.22 23.72 11.48
C ASP A 736 18.21 23.87 13.01
N HIS A 737 18.57 22.83 13.76
CA HIS A 737 18.57 22.83 15.23
C HIS A 737 19.83 23.45 15.86
N LEU A 738 20.87 23.76 15.07
CA LEU A 738 22.11 24.40 15.53
C LEU A 738 22.28 25.81 14.96
N LYS A 739 21.26 26.34 14.26
CA LYS A 739 21.34 27.60 13.53
C LYS A 739 21.54 28.82 14.43
N ASN A 740 21.20 28.74 15.71
CA ASN A 740 21.33 29.86 16.65
C ASN A 740 22.70 29.87 17.34
N ILE A 741 23.59 28.89 17.09
CA ILE A 741 24.95 28.90 17.63
C ILE A 741 25.63 30.28 17.48
N PRO A 742 25.65 30.93 16.29
CA PRO A 742 26.28 32.24 16.13
C PRO A 742 25.63 33.34 16.99
N LEU A 743 24.31 33.27 17.22
CA LEU A 743 23.60 34.26 18.04
C LEU A 743 23.86 34.05 19.53
N ILE A 744 23.88 32.79 19.98
CA ILE A 744 24.16 32.44 21.38
C ILE A 744 25.62 32.76 21.71
N ALA A 745 26.55 32.26 20.90
CA ALA A 745 27.98 32.50 21.03
C ALA A 745 28.33 33.98 20.83
N GLY A 746 27.71 34.69 19.89
CA GLY A 746 27.97 36.11 19.65
C GLY A 746 27.25 37.08 20.59
N GLY A 747 26.29 36.58 21.39
CA GLY A 747 25.44 37.40 22.24
C GLY A 747 25.93 37.57 23.68
N HIS A 748 27.00 36.89 24.10
CA HIS A 748 27.42 36.89 25.51
C HIS A 748 28.04 38.23 26.00
N HIS A 749 28.35 39.16 25.10
CA HIS A 749 28.74 40.54 25.43
C HIS A 749 27.60 41.56 25.31
N GLU A 750 26.40 41.12 24.94
CA GLU A 750 25.22 41.97 24.97
C GLU A 750 24.79 42.24 26.41
N GLN A 751 24.29 43.45 26.66
CA GLN A 751 23.91 43.89 27.99
C GLN A 751 22.40 44.05 28.11
N MET A 752 21.86 43.83 29.31
CA MET A 752 20.42 44.01 29.57
C MET A 752 19.96 45.46 29.38
N SER A 753 20.89 46.41 29.43
CA SER A 753 20.68 47.83 29.14
C SER A 753 20.48 48.16 27.66
N GLY A 754 20.82 47.25 26.73
CA GLY A 754 20.89 47.50 25.29
C GLY A 754 22.16 48.25 24.84
N LYS A 755 23.09 48.53 25.75
CA LYS A 755 24.39 49.18 25.45
C LYS A 755 25.53 48.19 25.23
N GLY A 756 25.21 46.91 25.09
CA GLY A 756 26.18 45.86 24.79
C GLY A 756 26.65 45.89 23.34
N TYR A 757 27.41 44.87 22.97
CA TYR A 757 27.95 44.70 21.62
C TYR A 757 27.89 43.22 21.22
N PRO A 758 27.87 42.90 19.91
CA PRO A 758 28.12 43.79 18.78
C PRO A 758 26.87 44.35 18.10
N TYR A 759 25.66 43.95 18.49
CA TYR A 759 24.41 44.45 17.92
C TYR A 759 23.82 45.61 18.73
N GLY A 760 23.97 45.60 20.06
CA GLY A 760 23.33 46.60 20.93
C GLY A 760 21.83 46.39 21.06
N ILE A 761 21.42 45.13 21.16
CA ILE A 761 20.01 44.74 21.22
C ILE A 761 19.48 44.76 22.66
N PRO A 762 18.18 45.05 22.88
CA PRO A 762 17.59 45.01 24.20
C PRO A 762 17.50 43.56 24.75
N ALA A 763 17.43 43.43 26.08
CA ALA A 763 17.33 42.14 26.78
C ALA A 763 16.24 41.19 26.25
N SER A 764 15.15 41.73 25.70
CA SER A 764 14.03 40.95 25.15
C SER A 764 14.35 40.21 23.86
N GLU A 765 15.36 40.66 23.12
CA GLU A 765 15.81 40.06 21.85
C GLU A 765 16.99 39.11 22.04
N LEU A 766 17.61 39.13 23.23
CA LEU A 766 18.75 38.27 23.55
C LEU A 766 18.27 36.90 24.05
N PRO A 767 18.74 35.78 23.48
CA PRO A 767 18.41 34.46 24.00
C PRO A 767 18.80 34.33 25.48
N ILE A 768 17.95 33.69 26.28
CA ILE A 768 18.23 33.41 27.70
C ILE A 768 19.55 32.64 27.84
N THR A 769 19.84 31.75 26.90
CA THR A 769 21.10 31.00 26.81
C THR A 769 22.33 31.89 26.67
N ALA A 770 22.27 32.95 25.87
CA ALA A 770 23.36 33.93 25.75
C ALA A 770 23.54 34.75 27.05
N ARG A 771 22.44 35.09 27.72
CA ARG A 771 22.46 35.76 29.03
C ARG A 771 23.08 34.90 30.13
N MET A 772 22.79 33.59 30.13
CA MET A 772 23.42 32.63 31.04
C MET A 772 24.92 32.54 30.78
N MET A 773 25.32 32.49 29.51
CA MET A 773 26.72 32.45 29.10
C MET A 773 27.48 33.71 29.51
N ALA A 774 26.88 34.90 29.40
CA ALA A 774 27.49 36.15 29.86
C ALA A 774 27.84 36.11 31.36
N ILE A 775 26.94 35.57 32.20
CA ILE A 775 27.20 35.40 33.63
C ILE A 775 28.32 34.39 33.87
N ALA A 776 28.29 33.27 33.16
CA ALA A 776 29.30 32.21 33.27
C ALA A 776 30.70 32.71 32.87
N ASP A 777 30.81 33.38 31.73
CA ASP A 777 32.06 33.95 31.21
C ASP A 777 32.67 34.96 32.19
N ILE A 778 31.87 35.94 32.65
CA ILE A 778 32.35 36.97 33.60
C ILE A 778 32.79 36.34 34.92
N PHE A 779 32.00 35.41 35.48
CA PHE A 779 32.32 34.79 36.76
C PHE A 779 33.56 33.91 36.69
N GLU A 780 33.68 33.09 35.64
CA GLU A 780 34.88 32.30 35.35
C GLU A 780 36.10 33.24 35.27
N ALA A 781 35.99 34.32 34.50
CA ALA A 781 37.08 35.26 34.28
C ALA A 781 37.57 35.98 35.54
N LEU A 782 36.68 36.24 36.51
CA LEU A 782 37.01 36.87 37.78
C LEU A 782 37.65 35.90 38.79
N THR A 783 37.29 34.61 38.71
CA THR A 783 37.69 33.58 39.68
C THR A 783 38.87 32.73 39.22
N ALA A 784 39.22 32.77 37.94
CA ALA A 784 40.34 32.03 37.35
C ALA A 784 41.70 32.32 38.02
N SER A 785 42.34 31.28 38.57
CA SER A 785 43.61 31.36 39.31
C SER A 785 44.87 31.30 38.43
N ASP A 786 44.70 30.98 37.15
CA ASP A 786 45.74 30.73 36.16
C ASP A 786 46.11 31.97 35.33
N ARG A 787 45.60 33.15 35.68
CA ARG A 787 45.91 34.42 35.00
C ARG A 787 47.25 34.99 35.52
N PRO A 788 48.31 35.10 34.70
CA PRO A 788 49.68 35.41 35.18
C PRO A 788 49.86 36.79 35.85
N TYR A 789 48.96 37.73 35.56
CA TYR A 789 49.13 39.15 35.88
C TYR A 789 48.13 39.67 36.93
N LYS A 790 47.21 38.84 37.43
CA LYS A 790 46.21 39.24 38.43
C LYS A 790 46.02 38.16 39.47
N THR A 791 46.02 38.56 40.75
CA THR A 791 45.64 37.66 41.83
C THR A 791 44.17 37.25 41.67
N PRO A 792 43.84 35.95 41.74
CA PRO A 792 42.45 35.51 41.66
C PRO A 792 41.61 36.14 42.77
N LYS A 793 40.35 36.45 42.46
CA LYS A 793 39.41 37.00 43.42
C LYS A 793 38.75 35.89 44.24
N THR A 794 38.33 36.24 45.46
CA THR A 794 37.51 35.36 46.29
C THR A 794 36.06 35.32 45.75
N LEU A 795 35.26 34.38 46.25
CA LEU A 795 33.84 34.29 45.88
C LEU A 795 33.08 35.55 46.26
N SER A 796 33.26 36.06 47.48
CA SER A 796 32.55 37.26 47.94
C SER A 796 32.88 38.48 47.08
N GLU A 797 34.14 38.68 46.70
CA GLU A 797 34.55 39.77 45.80
C GLU A 797 33.94 39.62 44.41
N SER A 798 34.03 38.42 43.82
CA SER A 798 33.56 38.15 42.47
C SER A 798 32.05 38.32 42.38
N LEU A 799 31.30 37.74 43.31
CA LEU A 799 29.83 37.84 43.34
C LEU A 799 29.36 39.26 43.63
N LYS A 800 30.09 40.04 44.44
CA LYS A 800 29.79 41.46 44.66
C LYS A 800 29.95 42.27 43.38
N ILE A 801 30.98 42.00 42.57
CA ILE A 801 31.14 42.60 41.24
C ILE A 801 29.94 42.24 40.36
N LEU A 802 29.56 40.97 40.27
CA LEU A 802 28.39 40.55 39.49
C LEU A 802 27.09 41.21 39.99
N ALA A 803 26.89 41.36 41.31
CA ALA A 803 25.71 42.02 41.87
C ALA A 803 25.62 43.48 41.41
N PHE A 804 26.74 44.23 41.41
CA PHE A 804 26.77 45.58 40.84
C PHE A 804 26.57 45.61 39.32
N MET A 805 27.06 44.59 38.60
CA MET A 805 26.80 44.46 37.16
C MET A 805 25.32 44.18 36.87
N ALA A 806 24.65 43.37 37.69
CA ALA A 806 23.21 43.12 37.59
C ALA A 806 22.41 44.40 37.86
N LYS A 807 22.75 45.12 38.94
CA LYS A 807 22.20 46.45 39.27
C LYS A 807 22.30 47.44 38.11
N ASN A 808 23.47 47.49 37.48
CA ASN A 808 23.74 48.39 36.35
C ASN A 808 23.18 47.86 35.02
N LYS A 809 22.38 46.78 35.03
CA LYS A 809 21.81 46.13 33.84
C LYS A 809 22.86 45.69 32.82
N HIS A 810 24.06 45.32 33.26
CA HIS A 810 25.05 44.66 32.41
C HIS A 810 24.67 43.19 32.23
N ILE A 811 24.33 42.49 33.31
CA ILE A 811 23.88 41.09 33.30
C ILE A 811 22.43 40.99 33.80
N ASP A 812 21.80 39.83 33.61
CA ASP A 812 20.42 39.62 34.05
C ASP A 812 20.33 39.33 35.56
N ALA A 813 19.61 40.20 36.28
CA ALA A 813 19.45 40.10 37.73
C ALA A 813 18.67 38.86 38.19
N SER A 814 17.73 38.36 37.38
CA SER A 814 16.93 37.18 37.73
C SER A 814 17.78 35.91 37.58
N LEU A 815 18.57 35.80 36.50
CA LEU A 815 19.53 34.71 36.32
C LEU A 815 20.65 34.77 37.36
N PHE A 816 21.12 35.95 37.74
CA PHE A 816 22.09 36.11 38.82
C PHE A 816 21.51 35.66 40.18
N SER A 817 20.24 35.98 40.45
CA SER A 817 19.55 35.51 41.67
C SER A 817 19.41 33.98 41.67
N LEU A 818 19.08 33.38 40.53
CA LEU A 818 19.06 31.91 40.36
C LEU A 818 20.45 31.29 40.57
N PHE A 819 21.48 31.92 40.02
CA PHE A 819 22.89 31.49 40.14
C PHE A 819 23.34 31.40 41.61
N LEU A 820 22.84 32.30 42.46
CA LEU A 820 23.07 32.27 43.91
C LEU A 820 22.15 31.27 44.64
N THR A 821 20.84 31.30 44.37
CA THR A 821 19.84 30.56 45.15
C THR A 821 19.84 29.04 44.94
N ASP A 822 20.20 28.54 43.74
CA ASP A 822 20.41 27.10 43.50
C ASP A 822 21.90 26.71 43.64
N GLU A 823 22.69 27.56 44.30
CA GLU A 823 24.10 27.32 44.66
C GLU A 823 24.99 26.95 43.45
N VAL A 824 24.66 27.47 42.26
CA VAL A 824 25.42 27.16 41.04
C VAL A 824 26.87 27.64 41.16
N TYR A 825 27.08 28.84 41.72
CA TYR A 825 28.40 29.40 41.98
C TYR A 825 29.25 28.51 42.91
N LEU A 826 28.62 27.91 43.93
CA LEU A 826 29.28 27.09 44.93
C LEU A 826 29.62 25.70 44.35
N ASN A 827 28.68 25.08 43.64
CA ASN A 827 28.91 23.82 42.92
C ASN A 827 30.06 23.94 41.90
N TYR A 828 30.20 25.10 41.26
CA TYR A 828 31.35 25.39 40.40
C TYR A 828 32.63 25.58 41.22
N ALA A 829 32.56 26.36 42.30
CA ALA A 829 33.70 26.64 43.17
C ALA A 829 34.32 25.35 43.73
N ASP A 830 33.49 24.43 44.24
CA ASP A 830 33.93 23.14 44.79
C ASP A 830 34.68 22.26 43.79
N LYS A 831 34.43 22.45 42.49
CA LYS A 831 35.07 21.69 41.42
C LYS A 831 36.35 22.33 40.89
N PHE A 832 36.39 23.66 40.81
CA PHE A 832 37.39 24.37 40.00
C PHE A 832 38.23 25.40 40.76
N LEU A 833 37.77 25.86 41.93
CA LEU A 833 38.47 26.89 42.70
C LEU A 833 39.30 26.27 43.82
N SER A 834 40.35 26.99 44.21
CA SER A 834 41.15 26.62 45.38
C SER A 834 40.39 26.93 46.68
N SER A 835 40.67 26.17 47.74
CA SER A 835 40.03 26.36 49.05
C SER A 835 40.21 27.77 49.62
N GLU A 836 41.30 28.44 49.26
CA GLU A 836 41.64 29.79 49.70
C GLU A 836 40.74 30.86 49.06
N GLN A 837 40.08 30.56 47.95
CA GLN A 837 39.16 31.48 47.26
C GLN A 837 37.71 31.37 47.75
N ILE A 838 37.38 30.30 48.49
CA ILE A 838 36.02 29.99 48.94
C ILE A 838 35.82 30.61 50.33
N ASP A 839 35.37 31.87 50.35
CA ASP A 839 35.03 32.63 51.55
C ASP A 839 33.51 32.66 51.81
N GLU A 840 33.10 33.14 52.98
CA GLU A 840 31.69 33.23 53.36
C GLU A 840 30.96 34.30 52.53
N VAL A 841 29.81 33.94 51.95
CA VAL A 841 29.04 34.80 51.05
C VAL A 841 27.64 35.06 51.64
N ASN A 842 27.30 36.34 51.83
CA ASN A 842 25.94 36.74 52.20
C ASN A 842 25.06 36.88 50.95
N ILE A 843 24.32 35.81 50.62
CA ILE A 843 23.47 35.75 49.43
C ILE A 843 22.37 36.83 49.44
N GLN A 844 21.74 37.07 50.59
CA GLN A 844 20.61 38.00 50.70
C GLN A 844 21.02 39.44 50.37
N GLU A 845 22.16 39.87 50.90
CA GLU A 845 22.73 41.20 50.61
C GLU A 845 23.04 41.37 49.12
N LEU A 846 23.58 40.34 48.47
CA LEU A 846 23.92 40.39 47.03
C LEU A 846 22.68 40.47 46.13
N ILE A 847 21.60 39.76 46.49
CA ILE A 847 20.32 39.85 45.76
C ILE A 847 19.71 41.24 45.94
N GLU A 848 19.75 41.81 47.14
CA GLU A 848 19.27 43.18 47.38
C GLU A 848 20.05 44.22 46.57
N ILE A 849 21.39 44.08 46.49
CA ILE A 849 22.21 44.94 45.63
C ILE A 849 21.78 44.80 44.16
N ALA A 850 21.63 43.57 43.67
CA ALA A 850 21.34 43.30 42.26
C ALA A 850 19.99 43.87 41.78
N HIS A 851 18.99 43.96 42.66
CA HIS A 851 17.65 44.48 42.34
C HIS A 851 17.41 45.93 42.79
N SER A 852 18.37 46.55 43.48
CA SER A 852 18.34 47.98 43.88
C SER A 852 18.72 48.91 42.74
#